data_AF-A0AAD3CF31-F1
#
_entry.id   AF-A0AAD3CF31-F1
#
_cell.length_a   1.000
_cell.length_b   1.000
_cell.length_c   1.000
_cell.angle_alpha   90.00
_cell.angle_beta   90.00
_cell.angle_gamma   90.00
#
_symmetry.space_group_name_H-M   'P 1'
#
loop_
_entity.id
_entity.type
_entity.pdbx_description
1 polymer ?
#
loop_
_entity_poly.entity_id
_entity_poly.type
_entity_poly.pdbx_seq_one_letter_code
_entity_poly.pdbx_strand_id
1 'polypeptide(L)'
;MSFILNPFKNIWGEPAPEKIVCPATPGLTTLLDTALFRTYEGQLTATVSSANATLHAFLELKSQAKYLLDACCIAIPSSSKALSSNTLNSKQQKQKQLEYAKLNTLESFARFCIECSNEAIVQIMTDKLSSSANLPLDTNSNSDASTIGLHMQETDVLQGVRSSQDNAWAEVASRLSSAQQHRLREKDCWESTKLYCCDYVWADEAQSQCKRLVRGMVKHDAVEQMIMVIDYENEHVLPRCDGDTRDEMLYRYEMVMRLLRNDLPLRLHQFRQGIESDIVVSKRLYLVKNEYRAPFRSFLEAHIHVQKAPSRTLVMEYINLHKNKKTKELKERRTQANQTIQESIRSDILTKVLTMEEKCETLEVHMAKMLLPFCEVSRLLMDGRTVVPIVEVPDMLEPEDVLRMQELVKRLKRLLCKKLDRDCSTGIRPLLLDLQNVPRDASSVGGIDPFHSNTLSDTSNTESMIKSRLEKMCSLLTSLYEIGKGNKFGIEKKEIESLSSGIRACSNFNGLDFTSTYLEWHDMSKEQNSILLGSTQQSISKLSDTIREAEIEVSIAMASSQALSIVLQRIDMLERDRQKKFEILQDMVQECCLREMDLVLDLRMPAISTILHLPDIKSVSGLFNMALEIAGYEVSLY
;
A
#
# COMPACT_ATOMS: atom_id res chain seq x y z
N MET A 1 -16.02 19.47 -16.44
CA MET A 1 -14.60 19.06 -16.54
C MET A 1 -13.89 19.53 -17.80
N SER A 2 -14.57 19.72 -18.95
CA SER A 2 -13.95 20.17 -20.22
C SER A 2 -13.30 21.56 -20.19
N PHE A 3 -13.41 22.33 -19.11
CA PHE A 3 -12.74 23.64 -18.95
C PHE A 3 -11.48 23.60 -18.08
N ILE A 4 -11.30 22.57 -17.24
CA ILE A 4 -10.18 22.49 -16.29
C ILE A 4 -9.08 21.53 -16.78
N LEU A 5 -9.45 20.44 -17.49
CA LEU A 5 -8.48 19.47 -18.02
C LEU A 5 -8.03 19.75 -19.46
N ASN A 6 -8.79 20.56 -20.22
CA ASN A 6 -8.48 20.89 -21.61
C ASN A 6 -7.17 21.68 -21.79
N PRO A 7 -6.80 22.63 -20.91
CA PRO A 7 -5.56 23.39 -21.08
C PRO A 7 -4.31 22.49 -20.98
N PHE A 8 -4.36 21.45 -20.15
CA PHE A 8 -3.22 20.54 -19.94
C PHE A 8 -3.18 19.37 -20.95
N LYS A 9 -4.31 19.01 -21.57
CA LYS A 9 -4.34 18.03 -22.67
C LYS A 9 -3.59 18.51 -23.91
N ASN A 10 -3.59 19.83 -24.17
CA ASN A 10 -2.99 20.40 -25.38
C ASN A 10 -1.48 20.69 -25.26
N ILE A 11 -0.90 20.66 -24.05
CA ILE A 11 0.53 20.96 -23.83
C ILE A 11 1.46 20.05 -24.65
N TRP A 12 0.98 18.88 -25.09
CA TRP A 12 1.83 17.84 -25.67
C TRP A 12 1.54 17.54 -27.16
N GLY A 13 0.71 18.35 -27.83
CA GLY A 13 0.39 18.15 -29.25
C GLY A 13 0.01 19.40 -30.06
N GLU A 14 -0.38 20.49 -29.40
CA GLU A 14 -0.69 21.79 -30.02
C GLU A 14 0.13 22.90 -29.33
N PRO A 15 0.41 24.05 -29.97
CA PRO A 15 1.07 25.16 -29.30
C PRO A 15 0.27 25.55 -28.06
N ALA A 16 0.90 25.44 -26.88
CA ALA A 16 0.24 25.72 -25.61
C ALA A 16 -0.35 27.14 -25.63
N PRO A 17 -1.58 27.34 -25.11
CA PRO A 17 -2.11 28.69 -24.96
C PRO A 17 -1.15 29.53 -24.12
N GLU A 18 -0.86 30.74 -24.59
CA GLU A 18 0.10 31.69 -23.99
C GLU A 18 -0.19 31.99 -22.51
N LYS A 19 -1.43 31.73 -22.04
CA LYS A 19 -1.86 31.92 -20.66
C LYS A 19 -2.97 30.94 -20.27
N ILE A 20 -2.76 30.15 -19.22
CA ILE A 20 -3.77 29.26 -18.64
C ILE A 20 -4.46 29.99 -17.49
N VAL A 21 -5.79 30.00 -17.45
CA VAL A 21 -6.56 30.67 -16.39
C VAL A 21 -7.36 29.62 -15.62
N CYS A 22 -7.15 29.52 -14.30
CA CYS A 22 -7.84 28.52 -13.47
C CYS A 22 -8.24 29.06 -12.09
N PRO A 23 -9.35 28.60 -11.50
CA PRO A 23 -9.70 28.98 -10.13
C PRO A 23 -8.81 28.24 -9.12
N ALA A 24 -8.47 28.91 -8.01
CA ALA A 24 -7.74 28.29 -6.90
C ALA A 24 -8.65 27.34 -6.10
N THR A 25 -8.79 26.10 -6.57
CA THR A 25 -9.59 25.04 -5.94
C THR A 25 -8.71 23.85 -5.53
N PRO A 26 -9.12 23.01 -4.56
CA PRO A 26 -8.31 21.89 -4.10
C PRO A 26 -7.80 20.96 -5.22
N GLY A 27 -8.58 20.77 -6.29
CA GLY A 27 -8.18 19.94 -7.44
C GLY A 27 -7.01 20.51 -8.26
N LEU A 28 -6.73 21.81 -8.17
CA LEU A 28 -5.59 22.42 -8.85
C LEU A 28 -4.25 21.87 -8.33
N THR A 29 -4.13 21.60 -7.03
CA THR A 29 -2.91 21.02 -6.44
C THR A 29 -2.56 19.70 -7.11
N THR A 30 -3.56 18.82 -7.32
CA THR A 30 -3.37 17.54 -8.00
C THR A 30 -2.92 17.73 -9.45
N LEU A 31 -3.51 18.69 -10.17
CA LEU A 31 -3.12 19.00 -11.55
C LEU A 31 -1.69 19.52 -11.64
N LEU A 32 -1.29 20.41 -10.72
CA LEU A 32 0.08 20.91 -10.63
C LEU A 32 1.06 19.79 -10.31
N ASP A 33 0.71 18.89 -9.38
CA ASP A 33 1.55 17.75 -9.04
C ASP A 33 1.77 16.82 -10.25
N THR A 34 0.71 16.59 -11.04
CA THR A 34 0.78 15.77 -12.27
C THR A 34 1.59 16.47 -13.35
N ALA A 35 1.35 17.76 -13.61
CA ALA A 35 2.09 18.52 -14.62
C ALA A 35 3.58 18.60 -14.28
N LEU A 36 3.90 18.85 -13.01
CA LEU A 36 5.26 18.87 -12.51
C LEU A 36 5.92 17.50 -12.68
N PHE A 37 5.25 16.41 -12.32
CA PHE A 37 5.78 15.05 -12.55
C PHE A 37 6.08 14.80 -14.04
N ARG A 38 5.14 15.13 -14.93
CA ARG A 38 5.31 14.96 -16.39
C ARG A 38 6.49 15.76 -16.94
N THR A 39 6.72 16.97 -16.42
CA THR A 39 7.86 17.80 -16.85
C THR A 39 9.21 17.16 -16.50
N TYR A 40 9.25 16.40 -15.41
CA TYR A 40 10.45 15.73 -14.93
C TYR A 40 10.51 14.24 -15.27
N GLU A 41 9.50 13.69 -15.95
CA GLU A 41 9.38 12.27 -16.27
C GLU A 41 10.62 11.77 -17.01
N GLY A 42 11.09 12.52 -18.01
CA GLY A 42 12.32 12.19 -18.75
C GLY A 42 13.57 12.11 -17.88
N GLN A 43 13.66 12.95 -16.84
CA GLN A 43 14.79 12.96 -15.89
C GLN A 43 14.69 11.86 -14.83
N LEU A 44 13.51 11.25 -14.66
CA LEU A 44 13.25 10.12 -13.74
C LEU A 44 13.39 8.75 -14.42
N THR A 45 13.86 8.72 -15.67
CA THR A 45 14.03 7.46 -16.43
C THR A 45 15.37 6.78 -16.21
N ALA A 46 16.33 7.44 -15.56
CA ALA A 46 17.70 6.94 -15.47
C ALA A 46 17.78 5.66 -14.64
N THR A 47 17.06 5.58 -13.51
CA THR A 47 16.94 4.37 -12.68
C THR A 47 16.35 3.22 -13.48
N VAL A 48 15.25 3.44 -14.20
CA VAL A 48 14.57 2.39 -14.98
C VAL A 48 15.44 1.91 -16.14
N SER A 49 16.06 2.84 -16.88
CA SER A 49 16.94 2.51 -18.00
C SER A 49 18.17 1.70 -17.56
N SER A 50 18.80 2.11 -16.46
CA SER A 50 19.98 1.44 -15.92
C SER A 50 19.66 0.11 -15.20
N ALA A 51 18.49 0.00 -14.57
CA ALA A 51 17.95 -1.27 -14.09
C ALA A 51 17.74 -2.25 -15.25
N ASN A 52 17.13 -1.79 -16.35
CA ASN A 52 16.92 -2.62 -17.54
C ASN A 52 18.25 -3.10 -18.16
N ALA A 53 19.26 -2.23 -18.24
CA ALA A 53 20.59 -2.62 -18.69
C ALA A 53 21.24 -3.67 -17.77
N THR A 54 21.01 -3.57 -16.45
CA THR A 54 21.46 -4.57 -15.47
C THR A 54 20.73 -5.89 -15.63
N LEU A 55 19.41 -5.86 -15.86
CA LEU A 55 18.59 -7.03 -16.13
C LEU A 55 19.08 -7.80 -17.36
N HIS A 56 19.35 -7.10 -18.47
CA HIS A 56 19.90 -7.71 -19.67
C HIS A 56 21.25 -8.41 -19.42
N ALA A 57 22.13 -7.82 -18.61
CA ALA A 57 23.40 -8.46 -18.26
C ALA A 57 23.22 -9.76 -17.45
N PHE A 58 22.25 -9.81 -16.52
CA PHE A 58 21.92 -11.04 -15.80
C PHE A 58 21.25 -12.10 -16.69
N LEU A 59 20.41 -11.70 -17.64
CA LEU A 59 19.83 -12.61 -18.63
C LEU A 59 20.91 -13.23 -19.52
N GLU A 60 21.88 -12.42 -19.95
CA GLU A 60 23.03 -12.91 -20.72
C GLU A 60 23.90 -13.85 -19.89
N LEU A 61 24.20 -13.49 -18.63
CA LEU A 61 24.95 -14.36 -17.70
C LEU A 61 24.25 -15.72 -17.53
N LYS A 62 22.93 -15.72 -17.30
CA LYS A 62 22.13 -16.95 -17.18
C LYS A 62 22.23 -17.80 -18.44
N SER A 63 22.15 -17.19 -19.62
CA SER A 63 22.26 -17.89 -20.90
C SER A 63 23.64 -18.52 -21.08
N GLN A 64 24.72 -17.77 -20.84
CA GLN A 64 26.09 -18.30 -20.96
C GLN A 64 26.39 -19.38 -19.92
N ALA A 65 25.90 -19.22 -18.69
CA ALA A 65 26.04 -20.22 -17.63
C ALA A 65 25.27 -21.51 -17.97
N LYS A 66 24.10 -21.41 -18.64
CA LYS A 66 23.38 -22.58 -19.14
C LYS A 66 24.16 -23.32 -20.22
N TYR A 67 24.70 -22.62 -21.21
CA TYR A 67 25.56 -23.25 -22.22
C TYR A 67 26.79 -23.91 -21.61
N LEU A 68 27.40 -23.27 -20.61
CA LEU A 68 28.52 -23.84 -19.85
C LEU A 68 28.10 -25.12 -19.12
N LEU A 69 26.95 -25.11 -18.45
CA LEU A 69 26.40 -26.27 -17.74
C LEU A 69 26.15 -27.44 -18.70
N ASP A 70 25.52 -27.18 -19.84
CA ASP A 70 25.23 -28.19 -20.87
C ASP A 70 26.55 -28.80 -21.40
N ALA A 71 27.58 -27.98 -21.64
CA ALA A 71 28.91 -28.44 -22.04
C ALA A 71 29.58 -29.32 -20.95
N CYS A 72 29.46 -28.96 -19.67
CA CYS A 72 29.94 -29.77 -18.55
C CYS A 72 29.24 -31.14 -18.51
N CYS A 73 27.92 -31.17 -18.68
CA CYS A 73 27.14 -32.41 -18.65
C CYS A 73 27.50 -33.35 -19.81
N ILE A 74 27.85 -32.83 -20.99
CA ILE A 74 28.35 -33.62 -22.12
C ILE A 74 29.76 -34.15 -21.83
N ALA A 75 30.63 -33.32 -21.24
CA ALA A 75 32.02 -33.65 -20.97
C ALA A 75 32.20 -34.65 -19.81
N ILE A 76 31.28 -34.68 -18.84
CA ILE A 76 31.26 -35.65 -17.75
C ILE A 76 30.57 -36.92 -18.27
N PRO A 77 31.30 -38.00 -18.62
CA PRO A 77 30.67 -39.20 -19.11
C PRO A 77 29.79 -39.76 -17.99
N SER A 78 28.52 -40.02 -18.27
CA SER A 78 27.53 -40.55 -17.30
C SER A 78 27.87 -41.95 -16.76
N SER A 79 29.08 -42.46 -17.02
CA SER A 79 29.52 -43.80 -16.69
C SER A 79 30.24 -43.85 -15.34
N SER A 80 29.46 -43.84 -14.25
CA SER A 80 29.86 -44.51 -13.00
C SER A 80 30.28 -45.98 -13.23
N LYS A 81 29.94 -46.55 -14.39
CA LYS A 81 30.26 -47.91 -14.83
C LYS A 81 31.62 -48.11 -15.52
N ALA A 82 32.35 -47.05 -15.92
CA ALA A 82 33.61 -47.22 -16.68
C ALA A 82 34.90 -47.16 -15.85
N LEU A 83 34.83 -46.70 -14.59
CA LEU A 83 35.99 -46.56 -13.70
C LEU A 83 36.46 -47.87 -13.04
N SER A 84 35.80 -49.01 -13.28
CA SER A 84 36.16 -50.31 -12.70
C SER A 84 37.20 -51.11 -13.51
N SER A 85 37.75 -50.56 -14.59
CA SER A 85 38.80 -51.23 -15.38
C SER A 85 40.18 -51.07 -14.71
N ASN A 86 40.61 -52.10 -13.98
CA ASN A 86 41.84 -52.20 -13.17
C ASN A 86 43.19 -52.09 -13.94
N THR A 87 43.25 -51.49 -15.14
CA THR A 87 44.42 -51.57 -16.03
C THR A 87 45.12 -50.22 -16.31
N LEU A 88 44.68 -49.12 -15.69
CA LEU A 88 45.29 -47.79 -15.87
C LEU A 88 46.43 -47.52 -14.87
N ASN A 89 47.51 -46.88 -15.34
CA ASN A 89 48.67 -46.49 -14.52
C ASN A 89 48.26 -45.45 -13.46
N SER A 90 48.78 -45.56 -12.22
CA SER A 90 48.38 -44.74 -11.06
C SER A 90 48.48 -43.22 -11.30
N LYS A 91 49.44 -42.78 -12.13
CA LYS A 91 49.58 -41.38 -12.54
C LYS A 91 48.42 -40.90 -13.43
N GLN A 92 47.98 -41.72 -14.38
CA GLN A 92 46.87 -41.39 -15.28
C GLN A 92 45.53 -41.37 -14.53
N GLN A 93 45.37 -42.23 -13.52
CA GLN A 93 44.18 -42.24 -12.67
C GLN A 93 44.09 -40.96 -11.83
N LYS A 94 45.21 -40.50 -11.25
CA LYS A 94 45.25 -39.24 -10.49
C LYS A 94 44.97 -38.02 -11.37
N GLN A 95 45.49 -37.99 -12.60
CA GLN A 95 45.22 -36.91 -13.55
C GLN A 95 43.74 -36.87 -13.97
N LYS A 96 43.14 -38.02 -14.30
CA LYS A 96 41.70 -38.10 -14.61
C LYS A 96 40.85 -37.67 -13.42
N GLN A 97 41.17 -38.11 -12.20
CA GLN A 97 40.47 -37.68 -10.99
C GLN A 97 40.52 -36.16 -10.79
N LEU A 98 41.66 -35.53 -11.07
CA LEU A 98 41.81 -34.07 -10.99
C LEU A 98 40.98 -33.36 -12.07
N GLU A 99 40.94 -33.86 -13.30
CA GLU A 99 40.09 -33.33 -14.38
C GLU A 99 38.60 -33.44 -14.03
N TYR A 100 38.16 -34.59 -13.49
CA TYR A 100 36.79 -34.75 -13.01
C TYR A 100 36.43 -33.78 -11.88
N ALA A 101 37.35 -33.58 -10.91
CA ALA A 101 37.13 -32.62 -9.84
C ALA A 101 36.95 -31.20 -10.40
N LYS A 102 37.78 -30.78 -11.36
CA LYS A 102 37.64 -29.47 -12.03
C LYS A 102 36.31 -29.33 -12.77
N LEU A 103 35.89 -30.34 -13.53
CA LEU A 103 34.61 -30.34 -14.24
C LEU A 103 33.43 -30.23 -13.28
N ASN A 104 33.45 -30.96 -12.16
CA ASN A 104 32.42 -30.86 -11.12
C ASN A 104 32.38 -29.46 -10.49
N THR A 105 33.54 -28.86 -10.22
CA THR A 105 33.62 -27.48 -9.70
C THR A 105 33.06 -26.47 -10.70
N LEU A 106 33.29 -26.67 -12.00
CA LEU A 106 32.74 -25.84 -13.08
C LEU A 106 31.22 -26.01 -13.25
N GLU A 107 30.73 -27.24 -13.19
CA GLU A 107 29.30 -27.56 -13.20
C GLU A 107 28.58 -26.87 -12.02
N SER A 108 29.14 -26.99 -10.80
CA SER A 108 28.64 -26.31 -9.61
C SER A 108 28.61 -24.80 -9.79
N PHE A 109 29.66 -24.22 -10.37
CA PHE A 109 29.73 -22.78 -10.65
C PHE A 109 28.66 -22.33 -11.63
N ALA A 110 28.46 -23.08 -12.72
CA ALA A 110 27.46 -22.78 -13.73
C ALA A 110 26.04 -22.80 -13.13
N ARG A 111 25.71 -23.80 -12.31
CA ARG A 111 24.44 -23.86 -11.56
C ARG A 111 24.27 -22.66 -10.63
N PHE A 112 25.31 -22.35 -9.85
CA PHE A 112 25.28 -21.23 -8.93
C PHE A 112 25.08 -19.88 -9.65
N CYS A 113 25.68 -19.70 -10.83
CA CYS A 113 25.46 -18.52 -11.66
C CYS A 113 24.01 -18.42 -12.17
N ILE A 114 23.39 -19.55 -12.56
CA ILE A 114 21.99 -19.59 -13.00
C ILE A 114 21.05 -19.23 -11.84
N GLU A 115 21.27 -19.81 -10.66
CA GLU A 115 20.49 -19.52 -9.45
C GLU A 115 20.58 -18.05 -9.05
N CYS A 116 21.81 -17.51 -8.94
CA CYS A 116 22.03 -16.10 -8.64
C CYS A 116 21.41 -15.17 -9.70
N SER A 117 21.48 -15.55 -10.99
CA SER A 117 20.87 -14.75 -12.06
C SER A 117 19.35 -14.76 -11.97
N ASN A 118 18.73 -15.91 -11.67
CA ASN A 118 17.27 -15.99 -11.45
C ASN A 118 16.84 -15.11 -10.27
N GLU A 119 17.57 -15.16 -9.17
CA GLU A 119 17.27 -14.30 -8.01
C GLU A 119 17.42 -12.82 -8.35
N ALA A 120 18.51 -12.42 -9.03
CA ALA A 120 18.72 -11.04 -9.47
C ALA A 120 17.61 -10.56 -10.42
N ILE A 121 17.21 -11.39 -11.39
CA ILE A 121 16.10 -11.10 -12.31
C ILE A 121 14.81 -10.84 -11.52
N VAL A 122 14.49 -11.68 -10.53
CA VAL A 122 13.32 -11.49 -9.67
C VAL A 122 13.42 -10.19 -8.88
N GLN A 123 14.58 -9.86 -8.28
CA GLN A 123 14.73 -8.61 -7.52
C GLN A 123 14.62 -7.36 -8.41
N ILE A 124 15.09 -7.42 -9.66
CA ILE A 124 15.00 -6.28 -10.60
C ILE A 124 13.60 -6.16 -11.21
N MET A 125 12.91 -7.27 -11.51
CA MET A 125 11.59 -7.19 -12.14
C MET A 125 10.45 -6.97 -11.13
N THR A 126 10.66 -7.39 -9.89
CA THR A 126 9.61 -7.37 -8.87
C THR A 126 9.91 -6.27 -7.87
N ASP A 127 9.17 -5.16 -7.96
CA ASP A 127 9.06 -4.27 -6.81
C ASP A 127 8.29 -5.00 -5.71
N LYS A 128 8.94 -5.24 -4.57
CA LYS A 128 8.29 -5.91 -3.43
C LYS A 128 7.09 -5.12 -2.94
N LEU A 129 7.14 -3.78 -3.04
CA LEU A 129 6.03 -2.90 -2.72
C LEU A 129 4.91 -3.03 -3.77
N SER A 130 5.25 -3.08 -5.06
CA SER A 130 4.27 -3.36 -6.11
C SER A 130 3.69 -4.77 -6.04
N SER A 131 4.45 -5.79 -5.67
CA SER A 131 3.93 -7.16 -5.48
C SER A 131 3.05 -7.29 -4.24
N SER A 132 3.26 -6.41 -3.25
CA SER A 132 2.31 -6.21 -2.16
C SER A 132 1.12 -5.32 -2.52
N ALA A 133 1.07 -4.75 -3.74
CA ALA A 133 -0.01 -3.89 -4.23
C ALA A 133 -0.78 -4.48 -5.44
N ASN A 134 -0.11 -5.30 -6.26
CA ASN A 134 -0.66 -6.10 -7.34
C ASN A 134 -0.98 -7.47 -6.76
N LEU A 135 -2.21 -7.62 -6.28
CA LEU A 135 -2.77 -8.92 -5.96
C LEU A 135 -2.75 -9.81 -7.22
N PRO A 136 -2.37 -11.09 -7.11
CA PRO A 136 -2.59 -12.03 -8.19
C PRO A 136 -4.09 -12.18 -8.45
N LEU A 137 -4.49 -12.10 -9.73
CA LEU A 137 -5.73 -12.70 -10.21
C LEU A 137 -5.62 -14.20 -9.97
N ASP A 138 -6.62 -14.78 -9.31
CA ASP A 138 -6.72 -16.21 -9.05
C ASP A 138 -6.50 -17.03 -10.33
N THR A 139 -5.29 -17.56 -10.50
CA THR A 139 -5.02 -18.64 -11.45
C THR A 139 -4.63 -19.88 -10.67
N ASN A 140 -5.66 -20.64 -10.33
CA ASN A 140 -5.57 -22.07 -10.07
C ASN A 140 -4.76 -22.71 -11.20
N SER A 141 -3.53 -23.11 -10.90
CA SER A 141 -2.80 -24.09 -11.71
C SER A 141 -2.05 -25.04 -10.79
N ASN A 142 -2.71 -26.17 -10.55
CA ASN A 142 -2.07 -27.41 -10.13
C ASN A 142 -0.84 -27.67 -11.00
N SER A 143 0.32 -27.82 -10.38
CA SER A 143 1.32 -28.74 -10.90
C SER A 143 2.02 -29.44 -9.73
N ASP A 144 1.76 -30.74 -9.68
CA ASP A 144 2.31 -31.70 -8.77
C ASP A 144 3.85 -31.79 -8.86
N ALA A 145 4.49 -31.76 -7.69
CA ALA A 145 5.75 -32.46 -7.48
C ALA A 145 5.80 -32.94 -6.01
N SER A 146 5.13 -34.07 -5.75
CA SER A 146 5.56 -34.99 -4.70
C SER A 146 6.90 -35.62 -5.16
N THR A 147 7.86 -35.92 -4.28
CA THR A 147 7.92 -37.25 -3.62
C THR A 147 9.22 -37.38 -2.78
N ILE A 148 9.02 -37.67 -1.49
CA ILE A 148 9.77 -38.56 -0.55
C ILE A 148 11.10 -38.11 0.08
N GLY A 149 11.14 -38.21 1.42
CA GLY A 149 12.37 -38.48 2.18
C GLY A 149 12.26 -38.40 3.71
N LEU A 150 11.97 -39.54 4.36
CA LEU A 150 11.89 -39.78 5.80
C LEU A 150 13.24 -39.65 6.54
N HIS A 151 13.17 -39.13 7.78
CA HIS A 151 13.75 -39.65 9.04
C HIS A 151 15.09 -40.43 9.03
N MET A 152 16.16 -39.88 9.64
CA MET A 152 16.87 -40.42 10.84
C MET A 152 18.24 -39.76 11.11
N GLN A 153 18.45 -39.45 12.39
CA GLN A 153 19.67 -39.50 13.22
C GLN A 153 21.03 -38.94 12.75
N GLU A 154 21.50 -38.02 13.61
CA GLU A 154 22.87 -37.79 14.09
C GLU A 154 24.00 -38.67 13.53
N THR A 155 25.04 -38.02 13.02
CA THR A 155 26.39 -38.11 13.60
C THR A 155 27.28 -36.97 13.14
N ASP A 156 28.08 -36.51 14.10
CA ASP A 156 28.94 -35.34 14.11
C ASP A 156 30.10 -35.37 13.09
N VAL A 157 30.62 -34.15 12.86
CA VAL A 157 32.02 -33.74 12.66
C VAL A 157 32.20 -32.80 11.44
N LEU A 158 32.60 -31.55 11.76
CA LEU A 158 33.07 -30.43 10.93
C LEU A 158 32.02 -29.40 10.44
N GLN A 159 31.58 -28.54 11.34
CA GLN A 159 31.10 -27.19 11.01
C GLN A 159 31.55 -26.15 12.05
N GLY A 160 32.75 -25.61 11.84
CA GLY A 160 33.14 -24.31 12.38
C GLY A 160 33.35 -23.37 11.20
N VAL A 161 32.53 -22.32 11.09
CA VAL A 161 32.69 -21.06 10.31
C VAL A 161 31.34 -20.42 9.89
N ARG A 162 30.17 -21.08 10.07
CA ARG A 162 28.87 -20.49 9.65
C ARG A 162 28.01 -19.78 10.71
N SER A 163 28.36 -19.76 12.00
CA SER A 163 27.46 -19.26 13.06
C SER A 163 27.67 -17.80 13.52
N SER A 164 28.26 -16.92 12.70
CA SER A 164 28.49 -15.51 13.09
C SER A 164 27.74 -14.46 12.25
N GLN A 165 26.97 -14.85 11.23
CA GLN A 165 26.23 -13.89 10.38
C GLN A 165 24.74 -13.70 10.75
N ASP A 166 24.12 -14.65 11.42
CA ASP A 166 22.68 -14.55 11.76
C ASP A 166 22.40 -13.63 12.97
N ASN A 167 23.39 -13.40 13.84
CA ASN A 167 23.24 -12.53 15.01
C ASN A 167 23.38 -11.03 14.68
N ALA A 168 24.01 -10.66 13.56
CA ALA A 168 24.16 -9.25 13.16
C ALA A 168 22.87 -8.65 12.60
N TRP A 169 22.00 -9.47 11.99
CA TRP A 169 20.71 -9.03 11.47
C TRP A 169 19.69 -8.77 12.59
N ALA A 170 19.70 -9.57 13.66
CA ALA A 170 18.83 -9.35 14.82
C ALA A 170 19.19 -8.05 15.58
N GLU A 171 20.47 -7.66 15.63
CA GLU A 171 20.91 -6.45 16.34
C GLU A 171 20.67 -5.15 15.54
N VAL A 172 20.73 -5.20 14.20
CA VAL A 172 20.41 -4.04 13.35
C VAL A 172 18.90 -3.87 13.17
N ALA A 173 18.15 -4.96 13.04
CA ALA A 173 16.69 -4.94 12.96
C ALA A 173 16.02 -4.55 14.29
N SER A 174 16.63 -4.84 15.44
CA SER A 174 16.10 -4.45 16.75
C SER A 174 16.34 -2.97 17.12
N ARG A 175 17.26 -2.27 16.43
CA ARG A 175 17.53 -0.84 16.66
C ARG A 175 16.57 0.10 15.92
N LEU A 176 15.82 -0.41 14.94
CA LEU A 176 14.70 0.32 14.32
C LEU A 176 13.41 -0.23 14.93
N SER A 177 12.82 0.51 15.86
CA SER A 177 11.55 0.09 16.45
C SER A 177 10.52 -0.15 15.34
N SER A 178 9.78 -1.25 15.41
CA SER A 178 8.61 -1.51 14.55
C SER A 178 7.62 -0.33 14.54
N ALA A 179 7.58 0.43 15.63
CA ALA A 179 6.87 1.70 15.76
C ALA A 179 7.42 2.83 14.87
N GLN A 180 8.73 2.88 14.54
CA GLN A 180 9.29 3.85 13.60
C GLN A 180 9.03 3.47 12.15
N GLN A 181 9.03 2.18 11.80
CA GLN A 181 8.68 1.72 10.46
C GLN A 181 7.18 1.90 10.17
N HIS A 182 6.31 1.70 11.17
CA HIS A 182 4.88 1.98 11.04
C HIS A 182 4.55 3.49 11.01
N ARG A 183 5.20 4.33 11.84
CA ARG A 183 5.05 5.80 11.78
C ARG A 183 5.45 6.41 10.43
N LEU A 184 6.18 5.68 9.59
CA LEU A 184 6.59 6.11 8.25
C LEU A 184 5.61 5.71 7.15
N ARG A 185 4.64 4.82 7.42
CA ARG A 185 3.70 4.26 6.42
C ARG A 185 2.29 4.84 6.49
N GLU A 186 1.89 5.44 7.61
CA GLU A 186 0.51 5.92 7.85
C GLU A 186 0.27 7.40 7.54
N LYS A 187 1.30 8.15 7.15
CA LYS A 187 1.05 9.41 6.46
C LYS A 187 0.77 9.06 5.02
N ASP A 188 -0.39 9.49 4.51
CA ASP A 188 -0.68 9.49 3.07
C ASP A 188 0.62 9.74 2.31
N CYS A 189 0.92 8.90 1.32
CA CYS A 189 2.12 9.11 0.47
C CYS A 189 2.15 10.53 -0.14
N TRP A 190 1.01 11.22 -0.13
CA TRP A 190 0.81 12.63 -0.48
C TRP A 190 1.15 13.65 0.63
N GLU A 191 1.14 13.26 1.92
CA GLU A 191 1.44 14.09 3.10
C GLU A 191 2.74 13.71 3.84
N SER A 192 3.40 12.63 3.42
CA SER A 192 4.72 12.25 3.94
C SER A 192 5.75 13.36 3.65
N THR A 193 6.53 13.74 4.67
CA THR A 193 7.67 14.68 4.53
C THR A 193 8.83 14.13 3.68
N LYS A 194 8.70 12.88 3.25
CA LYS A 194 9.58 12.23 2.29
C LYS A 194 8.70 11.79 1.13
N LEU A 195 8.86 12.38 -0.05
CA LEU A 195 8.42 11.75 -1.29
C LEU A 195 9.19 10.42 -1.39
N TYR A 196 8.59 9.35 -0.90
CA TYR A 196 9.04 8.00 -1.19
C TYR A 196 8.62 7.73 -2.62
N CYS A 197 9.50 8.02 -3.57
CA CYS A 197 9.40 7.41 -4.88
C CYS A 197 9.55 5.90 -4.64
N CYS A 198 8.45 5.14 -4.79
CA CYS A 198 8.47 3.69 -4.60
C CYS A 198 9.61 3.04 -5.40
N ASP A 199 9.90 3.60 -6.57
CA ASP A 199 10.98 3.20 -7.46
C ASP A 199 12.36 3.34 -6.80
N TYR A 200 12.59 4.32 -5.92
CA TYR A 200 13.88 4.47 -5.22
C TYR A 200 14.14 3.35 -4.20
N VAL A 201 13.15 3.04 -3.37
CA VAL A 201 13.31 2.05 -2.30
C VAL A 201 13.52 0.67 -2.91
N TRP A 202 12.73 0.34 -3.93
CA TRP A 202 12.94 -0.87 -4.72
C TRP A 202 14.32 -0.89 -5.36
N ALA A 203 14.71 0.18 -6.07
CA ALA A 203 15.95 0.18 -6.82
C ALA A 203 17.20 0.07 -5.93
N ASP A 204 17.24 0.73 -4.77
CA ASP A 204 18.34 0.64 -3.81
C ASP A 204 18.48 -0.78 -3.22
N GLU A 205 17.34 -1.41 -2.89
CA GLU A 205 17.33 -2.80 -2.43
C GLU A 205 17.79 -3.76 -3.54
N ALA A 206 17.19 -3.66 -4.73
CA ALA A 206 17.52 -4.50 -5.89
C ALA A 206 18.99 -4.39 -6.27
N GLN A 207 19.53 -3.16 -6.32
CA GLN A 207 20.95 -2.89 -6.61
C GLN A 207 21.85 -3.54 -5.55
N SER A 208 21.52 -3.36 -4.26
CA SER A 208 22.28 -3.93 -3.15
C SER A 208 22.27 -5.46 -3.16
N GLN A 209 21.13 -6.08 -3.47
CA GLN A 209 20.99 -7.53 -3.62
C GLN A 209 21.82 -8.06 -4.78
N CYS A 210 21.68 -7.48 -5.97
CA CYS A 210 22.44 -7.87 -7.15
C CYS A 210 23.96 -7.78 -6.90
N LYS A 211 24.41 -6.72 -6.21
CA LYS A 211 25.81 -6.56 -5.82
C LYS A 211 26.30 -7.66 -4.88
N ARG A 212 25.44 -8.15 -3.96
CA ARG A 212 25.77 -9.29 -3.09
C ARG A 212 25.89 -10.59 -3.88
N LEU A 213 24.95 -10.85 -4.79
CA LEU A 213 24.95 -12.03 -5.66
C LEU A 213 26.22 -12.08 -6.53
N VAL A 214 26.58 -10.97 -7.18
CA VAL A 214 27.82 -10.87 -7.97
C VAL A 214 29.06 -11.15 -7.12
N ARG A 215 29.15 -10.60 -5.90
CA ARG A 215 30.26 -10.92 -4.98
C ARG A 215 30.29 -12.39 -4.58
N GLY A 216 29.12 -13.03 -4.44
CA GLY A 216 29.02 -14.46 -4.18
C GLY A 216 29.61 -15.28 -5.33
N MET A 217 29.20 -14.97 -6.57
CA MET A 217 29.68 -15.65 -7.78
C MET A 217 31.20 -15.49 -7.96
N VAL A 218 31.74 -14.28 -7.76
CA VAL A 218 33.19 -14.01 -7.89
C VAL A 218 34.03 -14.77 -6.84
N LYS A 219 33.44 -15.11 -5.69
CA LYS A 219 34.12 -15.86 -4.62
C LYS A 219 34.03 -17.38 -4.76
N HIS A 220 33.35 -17.89 -5.80
CA HIS A 220 33.21 -19.33 -6.00
C HIS A 220 34.56 -19.97 -6.37
N ASP A 221 34.89 -21.13 -5.82
CA ASP A 221 36.20 -21.80 -5.97
C ASP A 221 36.63 -21.99 -7.43
N ALA A 222 35.67 -22.22 -8.33
CA ALA A 222 35.91 -22.32 -9.77
C ALA A 222 36.62 -21.08 -10.36
N VAL A 223 36.36 -19.89 -9.82
CA VAL A 223 36.93 -18.64 -10.32
C VAL A 223 38.44 -18.58 -10.06
N GLU A 224 38.91 -19.07 -8.91
CA GLU A 224 40.35 -19.12 -8.60
C GLU A 224 41.03 -20.30 -9.31
N GLN A 225 40.38 -21.46 -9.31
CA GLN A 225 40.96 -22.68 -9.86
C GLN A 225 41.14 -22.63 -11.39
N MET A 226 40.21 -22.04 -12.14
CA MET A 226 40.31 -22.01 -13.60
C MET A 226 41.32 -21.02 -14.16
N ILE A 227 41.63 -19.93 -13.44
CA ILE A 227 42.74 -19.04 -13.80
C ILE A 227 44.03 -19.86 -13.89
N MET A 228 44.27 -20.73 -12.90
CA MET A 228 45.44 -21.60 -12.89
C MET A 228 45.44 -22.64 -14.03
N VAL A 229 44.27 -23.04 -14.52
CA VAL A 229 44.16 -24.02 -15.62
C VAL A 229 44.45 -23.38 -16.97
N ILE A 230 43.88 -22.21 -17.23
CA ILE A 230 44.13 -21.45 -18.46
C ILE A 230 45.62 -21.09 -18.56
N ASP A 231 46.23 -20.67 -17.45
CA ASP A 231 47.66 -20.34 -17.41
C ASP A 231 48.56 -21.57 -17.61
N TYR A 232 48.19 -22.72 -17.05
CA TYR A 232 48.95 -23.98 -17.21
C TYR A 232 48.86 -24.57 -18.62
N GLU A 233 47.74 -24.38 -19.30
CA GLU A 233 47.51 -24.94 -20.65
C GLU A 233 48.20 -24.15 -21.75
N ASN A 234 48.42 -22.85 -21.56
CA ASN A 234 49.31 -22.07 -22.43
C ASN A 234 50.76 -22.60 -22.41
N GLU A 235 51.16 -23.33 -21.38
CA GLU A 235 52.50 -23.90 -21.26
C GLU A 235 52.59 -25.36 -21.72
N HIS A 236 51.52 -26.15 -21.67
CA HIS A 236 51.57 -27.61 -21.90
C HIS A 236 50.47 -28.14 -22.83
N VAL A 237 50.88 -28.67 -23.99
CA VAL A 237 50.01 -29.30 -25.01
C VAL A 237 49.41 -30.60 -24.48
N LEU A 238 48.19 -30.56 -23.96
CA LEU A 238 47.47 -31.74 -23.46
C LEU A 238 46.85 -32.58 -24.60
N PRO A 239 46.57 -33.88 -24.37
CA PRO A 239 45.96 -34.77 -25.36
C PRO A 239 44.57 -34.29 -25.77
N ARG A 240 44.30 -34.29 -27.08
CA ARG A 240 43.05 -33.85 -27.70
C ARG A 240 41.87 -34.74 -27.26
N CYS A 241 40.96 -34.20 -26.46
CA CYS A 241 39.54 -34.54 -26.60
C CYS A 241 39.07 -34.06 -27.99
N ASP A 242 37.99 -34.61 -28.54
CA ASP A 242 37.39 -34.08 -29.79
C ASP A 242 37.19 -32.56 -29.64
N GLY A 243 37.97 -31.77 -30.38
CA GLY A 243 38.35 -30.40 -30.03
C GLY A 243 37.17 -29.44 -29.80
N ASP A 244 36.03 -29.72 -30.43
CA ASP A 244 34.88 -28.82 -30.43
C ASP A 244 34.22 -28.64 -29.05
N THR A 245 34.21 -29.66 -28.18
CA THR A 245 33.47 -29.56 -26.89
C THR A 245 34.25 -28.85 -25.79
N ARG A 246 35.58 -29.03 -25.77
CA ARG A 246 36.45 -28.40 -24.77
C ARG A 246 36.66 -26.92 -25.05
N ASP A 247 36.91 -26.58 -26.31
CA ASP A 247 37.11 -25.19 -26.72
C ASP A 247 35.82 -24.38 -26.51
N GLU A 248 34.65 -24.98 -26.77
CA GLU A 248 33.36 -24.36 -26.48
C GLU A 248 33.16 -24.13 -24.97
N MET A 249 33.53 -25.09 -24.11
CA MET A 249 33.42 -24.94 -22.65
C MET A 249 34.30 -23.78 -22.14
N LEU A 250 35.55 -23.70 -22.60
CA LEU A 250 36.46 -22.61 -22.24
C LEU A 250 35.93 -21.26 -22.73
N TYR A 251 35.45 -21.18 -23.97
CA TYR A 251 34.83 -19.98 -24.52
C TYR A 251 33.61 -19.51 -23.70
N ARG A 252 32.72 -20.43 -23.32
CA ARG A 252 31.55 -20.11 -22.48
C ARG A 252 31.97 -19.65 -21.08
N TYR A 253 32.97 -20.30 -20.50
CA TYR A 253 33.51 -19.87 -19.21
C TYR A 253 34.12 -18.46 -19.31
N GLU A 254 34.92 -18.16 -20.33
CA GLU A 254 35.47 -16.82 -20.54
C GLU A 254 34.38 -15.76 -20.70
N MET A 255 33.29 -16.07 -21.41
CA MET A 255 32.14 -15.17 -21.52
C MET A 255 31.46 -14.94 -20.17
N VAL A 256 31.23 -16.00 -19.38
CA VAL A 256 30.71 -15.87 -18.00
C VAL A 256 31.64 -15.00 -17.15
N MET A 257 32.95 -15.19 -17.25
CA MET A 257 33.93 -14.41 -16.49
C MET A 257 34.01 -12.95 -16.94
N ARG A 258 33.91 -12.68 -18.25
CA ARG A 258 33.83 -11.31 -18.80
C ARG A 258 32.59 -10.59 -18.26
N LEU A 259 31.43 -11.25 -18.27
CA LEU A 259 30.19 -10.70 -17.73
C LEU A 259 30.31 -10.43 -16.22
N LEU A 260 30.86 -11.36 -15.45
CA LEU A 260 30.99 -11.25 -13.99
C LEU A 260 32.01 -10.20 -13.54
N ARG A 261 33.15 -10.09 -14.21
CA ARG A 261 34.25 -9.20 -13.80
C ARG A 261 34.14 -7.79 -14.36
N ASN A 262 33.56 -7.64 -15.55
CA ASN A 262 33.55 -6.36 -16.26
C ASN A 262 32.14 -5.80 -16.40
N ASP A 263 31.26 -6.53 -17.08
CA ASP A 263 29.98 -5.96 -17.51
C ASP A 263 29.02 -5.75 -16.33
N LEU A 264 28.78 -6.76 -15.49
CA LEU A 264 27.88 -6.65 -14.34
C LEU A 264 28.30 -5.58 -13.32
N PRO A 265 29.58 -5.49 -12.89
CA PRO A 265 30.02 -4.40 -12.03
C PRO A 265 29.81 -3.02 -12.64
N LEU A 266 30.06 -2.86 -13.95
CA LEU A 266 29.82 -1.61 -14.68
C LEU A 266 28.32 -1.28 -14.72
N ARG A 267 27.45 -2.23 -15.07
CA ARG A 267 26.00 -2.03 -15.09
C ARG A 267 25.44 -1.73 -13.71
N LEU A 268 25.89 -2.41 -12.65
CA LEU A 268 25.48 -2.12 -11.28
C LEU A 268 25.98 -0.76 -10.78
N HIS A 269 27.11 -0.27 -11.29
CA HIS A 269 27.57 1.09 -11.04
C HIS A 269 26.68 2.12 -11.75
N GLN A 270 26.35 1.88 -13.04
CA GLN A 270 25.39 2.70 -13.79
C GLN A 270 24.00 2.71 -13.13
N PHE A 271 23.54 1.57 -12.63
CA PHE A 271 22.28 1.45 -11.91
C PHE A 271 22.28 2.32 -10.66
N ARG A 272 23.34 2.25 -9.86
CA ARG A 272 23.51 3.12 -8.71
C ARG A 272 23.56 4.61 -9.09
N GLN A 273 24.25 4.97 -10.17
CA GLN A 273 24.26 6.35 -10.65
C GLN A 273 22.87 6.83 -11.08
N GLY A 274 22.07 5.97 -11.72
CA GLY A 274 20.67 6.28 -12.07
C GLY A 274 19.81 6.52 -10.82
N ILE A 275 19.96 5.69 -9.79
CA ILE A 275 19.30 5.87 -8.49
C ILE A 275 19.70 7.22 -7.86
N GLU A 276 21.00 7.53 -7.87
CA GLU A 276 21.55 8.77 -7.31
C GLU A 276 21.19 10.02 -8.13
N SER A 277 20.93 9.91 -9.44
CA SER A 277 20.39 11.04 -10.22
C SER A 277 18.92 11.28 -9.92
N ASP A 278 18.12 10.22 -9.89
CA ASP A 278 16.66 10.33 -9.76
C ASP A 278 16.25 10.74 -8.34
N ILE A 279 17.04 10.38 -7.31
CA ILE A 279 16.81 10.87 -5.95
C ILE A 279 16.99 12.40 -5.85
N VAL A 280 17.92 12.98 -6.61
CA VAL A 280 18.14 14.44 -6.61
C VAL A 280 16.93 15.13 -7.26
N VAL A 281 16.45 14.59 -8.38
CA VAL A 281 15.25 15.08 -9.06
C VAL A 281 14.01 14.94 -8.17
N SER A 282 13.83 13.78 -7.52
CA SER A 282 12.72 13.52 -6.60
C SER A 282 12.74 14.46 -5.39
N LYS A 283 13.93 14.73 -4.82
CA LYS A 283 14.09 15.72 -3.75
C LYS A 283 13.75 17.13 -4.22
N ARG A 284 14.17 17.51 -5.43
CA ARG A 284 13.80 18.80 -6.04
C ARG A 284 12.28 18.90 -6.21
N LEU A 285 11.65 17.89 -6.81
CA LEU A 285 10.19 17.82 -6.98
C LEU A 285 9.46 17.98 -5.64
N TYR A 286 9.98 17.36 -4.57
CA TYR A 286 9.44 17.51 -3.23
C TYR A 286 9.48 18.95 -2.73
N LEU A 287 10.64 19.60 -2.86
CA LEU A 287 10.80 20.99 -2.45
C LEU A 287 9.87 21.92 -3.23
N VAL A 288 9.82 21.76 -4.56
CA VAL A 288 8.93 22.53 -5.43
C VAL A 288 7.45 22.31 -5.05
N LYS A 289 7.04 21.07 -4.78
CA LYS A 289 5.67 20.79 -4.30
C LYS A 289 5.35 21.53 -3.01
N ASN A 290 6.28 21.60 -2.07
CA ASN A 290 6.07 22.30 -0.81
C ASN A 290 5.96 23.82 -1.00
N GLU A 291 6.67 24.39 -1.97
CA GLU A 291 6.64 25.83 -2.26
C GLU A 291 5.23 26.34 -2.56
N TYR A 292 4.44 25.61 -3.37
CA TYR A 292 3.06 26.02 -3.65
C TYR A 292 2.01 25.38 -2.74
N ARG A 293 2.20 24.14 -2.25
CA ARG A 293 1.19 23.45 -1.42
C ARG A 293 0.93 24.13 -0.08
N ALA A 294 1.97 24.66 0.58
CA ALA A 294 1.81 25.36 1.86
C ALA A 294 0.99 26.66 1.72
N PRO A 295 1.30 27.58 0.78
CA PRO A 295 0.43 28.70 0.45
C PRO A 295 -0.98 28.26 0.07
N PHE A 296 -1.12 27.17 -0.70
CA PHE A 296 -2.43 26.65 -1.11
C PHE A 296 -3.29 26.28 0.09
N ARG A 297 -2.73 25.50 1.01
CA ARG A 297 -3.41 25.11 2.26
C ARG A 297 -3.78 26.33 3.09
N SER A 298 -2.85 27.28 3.24
CA SER A 298 -3.08 28.52 3.99
C SER A 298 -4.25 29.32 3.41
N PHE A 299 -4.32 29.43 2.09
CA PHE A 299 -5.42 30.07 1.37
C PHE A 299 -6.75 29.33 1.58
N LEU A 300 -6.77 28.00 1.45
CA LEU A 300 -7.99 27.19 1.66
C LEU A 300 -8.53 27.34 3.08
N GLU A 301 -7.65 27.31 4.09
CA GLU A 301 -8.03 27.53 5.49
C GLU A 301 -8.62 28.92 5.70
N ALA A 302 -7.97 29.96 5.15
CA ALA A 302 -8.49 31.33 5.20
C ALA A 302 -9.85 31.47 4.50
N HIS A 303 -10.03 30.79 3.36
CA HIS A 303 -11.29 30.78 2.64
C HIS A 303 -12.41 30.12 3.46
N ILE A 304 -12.15 28.98 4.10
CA ILE A 304 -13.09 28.31 5.01
C ILE A 304 -13.42 29.21 6.21
N HIS A 305 -12.45 29.93 6.77
CA HIS A 305 -12.71 30.87 7.86
C HIS A 305 -13.65 32.00 7.45
N VAL A 306 -13.51 32.55 6.24
CA VAL A 306 -14.44 33.54 5.71
C VAL A 306 -15.83 32.93 5.49
N GLN A 307 -15.93 31.69 5.00
CA GLN A 307 -17.22 31.00 4.80
C GLN A 307 -17.96 30.64 6.09
N LYS A 308 -17.21 30.41 7.18
CA LYS A 308 -17.79 30.17 8.51
C LYS A 308 -18.20 31.47 9.21
N ALA A 309 -17.67 32.61 8.78
CA ALA A 309 -18.04 33.91 9.33
C ALA A 309 -19.43 34.33 8.84
N PRO A 310 -20.17 35.14 9.61
CA PRO A 310 -21.40 35.73 9.12
C PRO A 310 -21.17 36.63 7.92
N SER A 311 -22.18 36.73 7.05
CA SER A 311 -22.10 37.64 5.91
C SER A 311 -21.99 39.09 6.38
N ARG A 312 -21.12 39.85 5.72
CA ARG A 312 -20.90 41.27 6.02
C ARG A 312 -22.20 42.08 5.97
N THR A 313 -23.04 41.78 4.97
CA THR A 313 -24.33 42.44 4.74
C THR A 313 -25.28 42.23 5.93
N LEU A 314 -25.35 41.00 6.45
CA LEU A 314 -26.17 40.67 7.62
C LEU A 314 -25.72 41.45 8.85
N VAL A 315 -24.42 41.47 9.16
CA VAL A 315 -23.89 42.21 10.32
C VAL A 315 -24.18 43.72 10.20
N MET A 316 -23.98 44.30 9.01
CA MET A 316 -24.26 45.72 8.75
C MET A 316 -25.75 46.07 8.90
N GLU A 317 -26.63 45.19 8.45
CA GLU A 317 -28.07 45.36 8.62
C GLU A 317 -28.45 45.43 10.11
N TYR A 318 -27.95 44.51 10.93
CA TYR A 318 -28.18 44.51 12.37
C TYR A 318 -27.60 45.75 13.08
N ILE A 319 -26.41 46.21 12.67
CA ILE A 319 -25.85 47.48 13.16
C ILE A 319 -26.79 48.65 12.85
N ASN A 320 -27.36 48.70 11.64
CA ASN A 320 -28.30 49.75 11.24
C ASN A 320 -29.62 49.68 12.03
N LEU A 321 -30.13 48.48 12.32
CA LEU A 321 -31.29 48.29 13.19
C LEU A 321 -31.04 48.82 14.61
N HIS A 322 -29.86 48.58 15.16
CA HIS A 322 -29.44 49.14 16.45
C HIS A 322 -29.35 50.67 16.42
N LYS A 323 -28.72 51.26 15.40
CA LYS A 323 -28.60 52.72 15.24
C LYS A 323 -29.96 53.40 15.14
N ASN A 324 -30.90 52.79 14.42
CA ASN A 324 -32.26 53.30 14.26
C ASN A 324 -33.18 52.97 15.45
N LYS A 325 -32.65 52.38 16.53
CA LYS A 325 -33.39 51.98 17.74
C LYS A 325 -34.61 51.09 17.44
N LYS A 326 -34.56 50.28 16.39
CA LYS A 326 -35.66 49.38 15.96
C LYS A 326 -35.68 48.08 16.78
N THR A 327 -35.86 48.20 18.09
CA THR A 327 -35.82 47.06 19.02
C THR A 327 -36.91 46.02 18.77
N LYS A 328 -38.07 46.43 18.23
CA LYS A 328 -39.15 45.51 17.84
C LYS A 328 -38.73 44.61 16.68
N GLU A 329 -38.15 45.18 15.62
CA GLU A 329 -37.68 44.44 14.44
C GLU A 329 -36.56 43.46 14.80
N LEU A 330 -35.62 43.87 15.67
CA LEU A 330 -34.57 42.98 16.20
C LEU A 330 -35.13 41.78 16.95
N LYS A 331 -36.14 42.00 17.81
CA LYS A 331 -36.82 40.91 18.54
C LYS A 331 -37.54 39.98 17.58
N GLU A 332 -38.22 40.53 16.58
CA GLU A 332 -38.96 39.78 15.57
C GLU A 332 -38.06 38.87 14.74
N ARG A 333 -36.93 39.39 14.23
CA ARG A 333 -35.95 38.55 13.51
C ARG A 333 -35.32 37.49 14.40
N ARG A 334 -34.99 37.83 15.65
CA ARG A 334 -34.50 36.85 16.62
C ARG A 334 -35.52 35.72 16.83
N THR A 335 -36.80 36.07 16.99
CA THR A 335 -37.85 35.05 17.15
C THR A 335 -38.02 34.21 15.89
N GLN A 336 -37.94 34.83 14.70
CA GLN A 336 -38.02 34.14 13.41
C GLN A 336 -36.85 33.17 13.23
N ALA A 337 -35.60 33.59 13.44
CA ALA A 337 -34.44 32.72 13.32
C ALA A 337 -34.47 31.57 14.34
N ASN A 338 -34.89 31.83 15.59
CA ASN A 338 -35.11 30.74 16.56
C ASN A 338 -36.22 29.79 16.12
N GLN A 339 -37.30 30.31 15.52
CA GLN A 339 -38.36 29.49 14.96
C GLN A 339 -37.83 28.63 13.81
N THR A 340 -37.02 29.18 12.90
CA THR A 340 -36.36 28.43 11.82
C THR A 340 -35.45 27.32 12.35
N ILE A 341 -34.69 27.56 13.43
CA ILE A 341 -33.90 26.51 14.10
C ILE A 341 -34.83 25.42 14.64
N GLN A 342 -35.89 25.80 15.35
CA GLN A 342 -36.84 24.84 15.92
C GLN A 342 -37.57 24.03 14.84
N GLU A 343 -37.99 24.65 13.74
CA GLU A 343 -38.60 23.98 12.59
C GLU A 343 -37.61 23.05 11.89
N SER A 344 -36.36 23.46 11.72
CA SER A 344 -35.30 22.66 11.11
C SER A 344 -34.91 21.46 11.97
N ILE A 345 -34.83 21.63 13.29
CA ILE A 345 -34.59 20.54 14.25
C ILE A 345 -35.77 19.56 14.26
N ARG A 346 -37.00 20.07 14.13
CA ARG A 346 -38.23 19.27 14.01
C ARG A 346 -38.45 18.70 12.61
N SER A 347 -37.49 18.86 11.69
CA SER A 347 -37.58 18.26 10.37
C SER A 347 -37.77 16.74 10.52
N ASP A 348 -38.79 16.20 9.85
CA ASP A 348 -39.05 14.77 9.83
C ASP A 348 -37.84 13.99 9.29
N ILE A 349 -37.09 14.59 8.36
CA ILE A 349 -35.88 13.99 7.77
C ILE A 349 -34.80 13.83 8.83
N LEU A 350 -34.49 14.90 9.58
CA LEU A 350 -33.47 14.86 10.63
C LEU A 350 -33.87 13.90 11.75
N THR A 351 -35.13 13.99 12.19
CA THR A 351 -35.66 13.10 13.24
C THR A 351 -35.56 11.65 12.79
N LYS A 352 -35.98 11.33 11.56
CA LYS A 352 -35.87 9.98 10.99
C LYS A 352 -34.42 9.50 10.94
N VAL A 353 -33.49 10.32 10.44
CA VAL A 353 -32.07 9.93 10.35
C VAL A 353 -31.42 9.74 11.72
N LEU A 354 -31.75 10.58 12.71
CA LEU A 354 -31.25 10.41 14.08
C LEU A 354 -31.83 9.17 14.76
N THR A 355 -33.14 8.91 14.61
CA THR A 355 -33.76 7.67 15.11
C THR A 355 -33.16 6.43 14.45
N MET A 356 -32.80 6.51 13.16
CA MET A 356 -32.11 5.43 12.48
C MET A 356 -30.68 5.25 12.99
N GLU A 357 -29.93 6.33 13.23
CA GLU A 357 -28.58 6.24 13.82
C GLU A 357 -28.62 5.62 15.22
N GLU A 358 -29.55 6.04 16.08
CA GLU A 358 -29.72 5.48 17.43
C GLU A 358 -30.03 3.98 17.41
N LYS A 359 -30.88 3.55 16.47
CA LYS A 359 -31.17 2.13 16.25
C LYS A 359 -29.96 1.38 15.72
N CYS A 360 -29.24 1.93 14.74
CA CYS A 360 -27.98 1.36 14.24
C CYS A 360 -26.96 1.20 15.37
N GLU A 361 -26.78 2.21 16.22
CA GLU A 361 -25.90 2.14 17.39
C GLU A 361 -26.35 1.05 18.37
N THR A 362 -27.65 0.91 18.62
CA THR A 362 -28.20 -0.16 19.46
C THR A 362 -27.87 -1.56 18.91
N LEU A 363 -28.03 -1.76 17.60
CA LEU A 363 -27.69 -3.00 16.91
C LEU A 363 -26.17 -3.26 16.93
N GLU A 364 -25.35 -2.23 16.72
CA GLU A 364 -23.89 -2.31 16.82
C GLU A 364 -23.43 -2.73 18.22
N VAL A 365 -24.00 -2.14 19.28
CA VAL A 365 -23.71 -2.50 20.66
C VAL A 365 -24.15 -3.94 20.96
N HIS A 366 -25.28 -4.38 20.40
CA HIS A 366 -25.75 -5.75 20.55
C HIS A 366 -24.78 -6.75 19.91
N MET A 367 -24.40 -6.53 18.64
CA MET A 367 -23.40 -7.33 17.93
C MET A 367 -22.03 -7.30 18.62
N ALA A 368 -21.60 -6.15 19.13
CA ALA A 368 -20.35 -6.02 19.87
C ALA A 368 -20.35 -6.87 21.15
N LYS A 369 -21.48 -6.93 21.88
CA LYS A 369 -21.62 -7.81 23.05
C LYS A 369 -21.54 -9.28 22.67
N MET A 370 -22.09 -9.68 21.54
CA MET A 370 -21.99 -11.06 21.03
C MET A 370 -20.54 -11.44 20.69
N LEU A 371 -19.75 -10.51 20.14
CA LEU A 371 -18.36 -10.75 19.73
C LEU A 371 -17.31 -10.51 20.81
N LEU A 372 -17.66 -9.84 21.91
CA LEU A 372 -16.72 -9.50 22.98
C LEU A 372 -15.96 -10.72 23.53
N PRO A 373 -16.60 -11.88 23.80
CA PRO A 373 -15.88 -13.09 24.23
C PRO A 373 -14.80 -13.53 23.24
N PHE A 374 -15.09 -13.51 21.94
CA PHE A 374 -14.11 -13.86 20.90
C PHE A 374 -12.97 -12.85 20.79
N CYS A 375 -13.24 -11.57 21.03
CA CYS A 375 -12.20 -10.54 21.08
C CYS A 375 -11.25 -10.77 22.26
N GLU A 376 -11.77 -11.19 23.42
CA GLU A 376 -10.94 -11.55 24.59
C GLU A 376 -10.09 -12.79 24.33
N VAL A 377 -10.68 -13.85 23.77
CA VAL A 377 -9.94 -15.05 23.33
C VAL A 377 -8.85 -14.67 22.35
N SER A 378 -9.16 -13.84 21.35
CA SER A 378 -8.19 -13.40 20.34
C SER A 378 -7.03 -12.59 20.92
N ARG A 379 -7.27 -11.79 21.97
CA ARG A 379 -6.21 -11.07 22.68
C ARG A 379 -5.29 -12.02 23.44
N LEU A 380 -5.84 -13.05 24.08
CA LEU A 380 -5.07 -14.07 24.76
C LEU A 380 -4.21 -14.89 23.77
N LEU A 381 -4.76 -15.22 22.60
CA LEU A 381 -4.02 -15.96 21.55
C LEU A 381 -2.87 -15.18 20.93
N MET A 382 -2.89 -13.84 21.02
CA MET A 382 -1.94 -12.97 20.33
C MET A 382 -1.20 -12.00 21.26
N ASP A 383 -1.17 -12.25 22.57
CA ASP A 383 -0.47 -11.34 23.48
C ASP A 383 1.03 -11.30 23.15
N GLY A 384 1.64 -10.12 23.21
CA GLY A 384 2.84 -9.71 22.44
C GLY A 384 4.15 -10.45 22.72
N ARG A 385 4.13 -11.54 23.49
CA ARG A 385 5.29 -12.39 23.76
C ARG A 385 5.20 -13.76 23.09
N THR A 386 3.99 -14.24 22.79
CA THR A 386 3.73 -15.57 22.25
C THR A 386 2.55 -15.51 21.29
N VAL A 387 2.84 -15.39 20.00
CA VAL A 387 1.81 -15.63 18.98
C VAL A 387 1.58 -17.13 18.95
N VAL A 388 0.44 -17.57 19.47
CA VAL A 388 0.08 -18.98 19.43
C VAL A 388 -0.26 -19.33 17.98
N PRO A 389 0.53 -20.19 17.31
CA PRO A 389 0.23 -20.55 15.94
C PRO A 389 -1.08 -21.35 15.92
N ILE A 390 -2.05 -20.87 15.16
CA ILE A 390 -3.24 -21.66 14.83
C ILE A 390 -2.78 -22.68 13.80
N VAL A 391 -2.79 -23.95 14.18
CA VAL A 391 -2.41 -25.09 13.33
C VAL A 391 -3.67 -25.74 12.78
N GLU A 392 -3.52 -26.46 11.67
CA GLU A 392 -4.55 -27.35 11.13
C GLU A 392 -5.05 -28.31 12.23
N VAL A 393 -6.37 -28.42 12.32
CA VAL A 393 -7.03 -29.36 13.22
C VAL A 393 -7.90 -30.27 12.36
N PRO A 394 -7.55 -31.57 12.25
CA PRO A 394 -8.34 -32.51 11.46
C PRO A 394 -9.81 -32.43 11.82
N ASP A 395 -10.66 -32.45 10.79
CA ASP A 395 -12.14 -32.39 10.85
C ASP A 395 -12.74 -31.05 11.34
N MET A 396 -11.93 -30.04 11.66
CA MET A 396 -12.42 -28.78 12.24
C MET A 396 -11.94 -27.52 11.51
N LEU A 397 -10.71 -27.54 11.00
CA LEU A 397 -10.09 -26.41 10.33
C LEU A 397 -9.20 -26.89 9.20
N GLU A 398 -9.70 -26.75 7.98
CA GLU A 398 -8.97 -27.06 6.75
C GLU A 398 -7.72 -26.17 6.61
N PRO A 399 -6.66 -26.64 5.91
CA PRO A 399 -5.43 -25.88 5.70
C PRO A 399 -5.66 -24.45 5.14
N GLU A 400 -6.62 -24.30 4.23
CA GLU A 400 -6.98 -23.02 3.62
C GLU A 400 -7.62 -22.05 4.64
N ASP A 401 -8.38 -22.58 5.59
CA ASP A 401 -9.08 -21.81 6.61
C ASP A 401 -8.18 -21.43 7.79
N VAL A 402 -7.00 -22.07 7.94
CA VAL A 402 -6.01 -21.69 8.95
C VAL A 402 -5.59 -20.23 8.77
N LEU A 403 -5.24 -19.82 7.55
CA LEU A 403 -4.82 -18.44 7.27
C LEU A 403 -5.96 -17.44 7.47
N ARG A 404 -7.19 -17.81 7.06
CA ARG A 404 -8.39 -17.00 7.31
C ARG A 404 -8.69 -16.85 8.79
N MET A 405 -8.54 -17.93 9.56
CA MET A 405 -8.71 -17.91 11.02
C MET A 405 -7.68 -17.02 11.70
N GLN A 406 -6.40 -17.11 11.30
CA GLN A 406 -5.34 -16.26 11.83
C GLN A 406 -5.63 -14.77 11.57
N GLU A 407 -6.08 -14.43 10.37
CA GLU A 407 -6.46 -13.06 10.04
C GLU A 407 -7.74 -12.62 10.79
N LEU A 408 -8.75 -13.49 10.95
CA LEU A 408 -9.93 -13.22 11.77
C LEU A 408 -9.54 -12.93 13.24
N VAL A 409 -8.72 -13.77 13.85
CA VAL A 409 -8.22 -13.58 15.23
C VAL A 409 -7.44 -12.29 15.35
N LYS A 410 -6.59 -11.96 14.38
CA LYS A 410 -5.87 -10.68 14.33
C LYS A 410 -6.81 -9.48 14.23
N ARG A 411 -7.89 -9.57 13.46
CA ARG A 411 -8.93 -8.53 13.38
C ARG A 411 -9.68 -8.40 14.70
N LEU A 412 -10.18 -9.50 15.25
CA LEU A 412 -10.90 -9.56 16.53
C LEU A 412 -10.06 -9.03 17.69
N LYS A 413 -8.75 -9.31 17.71
CA LYS A 413 -7.80 -8.79 18.71
C LYS A 413 -7.87 -7.27 18.82
N ARG A 414 -7.95 -6.57 17.68
CA ARG A 414 -7.95 -5.11 17.59
C ARG A 414 -9.32 -4.50 17.90
N LEU A 415 -10.40 -5.27 17.80
CA LEU A 415 -11.75 -4.80 18.10
C LEU A 415 -11.95 -4.60 19.61
N LEU A 416 -12.83 -3.65 19.95
CA LEU A 416 -13.33 -3.41 21.32
C LEU A 416 -12.22 -3.20 22.38
N CYS A 417 -11.05 -2.70 21.97
CA CYS A 417 -9.93 -2.47 22.87
C CYS A 417 -10.15 -1.20 23.72
N LYS A 418 -9.99 -1.31 25.05
CA LYS A 418 -10.12 -0.18 25.99
C LYS A 418 -8.95 0.80 25.95
N LYS A 419 -7.76 0.35 25.52
CA LYS A 419 -6.58 1.22 25.42
C LYS A 419 -6.55 1.86 24.03
N LEU A 420 -6.74 3.18 24.00
CA LEU A 420 -6.43 4.01 22.83
C LEU A 420 -4.92 3.98 22.58
N ASP A 421 -4.43 2.98 21.86
CA ASP A 421 -3.42 3.31 20.87
C ASP A 421 -4.15 4.05 19.74
N ARG A 422 -3.58 5.17 19.28
CA ARG A 422 -4.26 6.24 18.55
C ARG A 422 -4.87 5.83 17.20
N ASP A 423 -4.64 4.60 16.75
CA ASP A 423 -4.87 4.16 15.36
C ASP A 423 -5.88 2.99 15.24
N CYS A 424 -6.47 2.53 16.34
CA CYS A 424 -7.52 1.49 16.30
C CYS A 424 -8.88 2.10 16.68
N SER A 425 -9.85 2.08 15.76
CA SER A 425 -11.23 2.42 16.09
C SER A 425 -11.74 1.46 17.17
N THR A 426 -12.27 2.01 18.27
CA THR A 426 -12.73 1.24 19.43
C THR A 426 -14.06 0.50 19.23
N GLY A 427 -14.63 0.56 18.02
CA GLY A 427 -15.95 0.00 17.70
C GLY A 427 -15.93 -1.26 16.82
N ILE A 428 -17.11 -1.83 16.59
CA ILE A 428 -17.34 -3.00 15.73
C ILE A 428 -17.40 -2.65 14.23
N ARG A 429 -17.66 -1.37 13.88
CA ARG A 429 -17.85 -0.89 12.50
C ARG A 429 -16.82 -1.38 11.48
N PRO A 430 -15.50 -1.44 11.76
CA PRO A 430 -14.55 -1.99 10.78
C PRO A 430 -14.84 -3.43 10.38
N LEU A 431 -15.31 -4.26 11.31
CA LEU A 431 -15.70 -5.64 11.01
C LEU A 431 -16.99 -5.68 10.19
N LEU A 432 -17.93 -4.77 10.47
CA LEU A 432 -19.16 -4.66 9.70
C LEU A 432 -18.88 -4.23 8.25
N LEU A 433 -17.94 -3.31 8.05
CA LEU A 433 -17.49 -2.89 6.72
C LEU A 433 -16.75 -4.01 5.97
N ASP A 434 -15.97 -4.84 6.67
CA ASP A 434 -15.36 -6.02 6.05
C ASP A 434 -16.42 -6.96 5.49
N LEU A 435 -17.53 -7.16 6.20
CA LEU A 435 -18.63 -8.02 5.74
C LEU A 435 -19.32 -7.46 4.48
N GLN A 436 -19.21 -6.14 4.23
CA GLN A 436 -19.64 -5.48 3.00
C GLN A 436 -18.59 -5.50 1.88
N ASN A 437 -17.43 -6.11 2.12
CA ASN A 437 -16.27 -6.08 1.21
C ASN A 437 -15.72 -4.66 0.97
N VAL A 438 -15.85 -3.76 1.96
CA VAL A 438 -15.25 -2.43 1.93
C VAL A 438 -13.81 -2.54 2.45
N PRO A 439 -12.78 -2.20 1.65
CA PRO A 439 -11.39 -2.28 2.09
C PRO A 439 -11.13 -1.30 3.24
N ARG A 440 -10.52 -1.78 4.33
CA ARG A 440 -10.20 -0.94 5.51
C ARG A 440 -9.11 0.07 5.24
N ASP A 441 -8.08 -0.35 4.50
CA ASP A 441 -6.94 0.47 4.16
C ASP A 441 -6.73 0.41 2.64
N ALA A 442 -6.44 1.54 2.00
CA ALA A 442 -6.03 1.56 0.60
C ALA A 442 -4.75 0.71 0.35
N SER A 443 -4.03 0.35 1.41
CA SER A 443 -2.83 -0.51 1.40
C SER A 443 -3.09 -1.99 1.68
N SER A 444 -4.32 -2.44 1.98
CA SER A 444 -4.60 -3.85 2.32
C SER A 444 -4.85 -4.76 1.09
N VAL A 445 -4.42 -4.33 -0.09
CA VAL A 445 -4.54 -5.05 -1.37
C VAL A 445 -3.52 -6.19 -1.38
N GLY A 446 -3.80 -7.27 -0.65
CA GLY A 446 -2.82 -8.31 -0.29
C GLY A 446 -3.18 -9.09 0.97
N GLY A 447 -4.02 -8.50 1.83
CA GLY A 447 -4.52 -9.17 3.02
C GLY A 447 -5.48 -10.28 2.64
N ILE A 448 -5.32 -11.45 3.25
CA ILE A 448 -6.29 -12.53 3.15
C ILE A 448 -7.62 -11.99 3.72
N ASP A 449 -8.66 -11.95 2.90
CA ASP A 449 -9.99 -11.64 3.41
C ASP A 449 -10.55 -12.91 4.10
N PRO A 450 -10.75 -12.89 5.43
CA PRO A 450 -11.20 -14.07 6.16
C PRO A 450 -12.61 -14.53 5.73
N PHE A 451 -13.37 -13.67 5.05
CA PHE A 451 -14.75 -13.96 4.65
C PHE A 451 -14.91 -14.24 3.15
N HIS A 452 -13.83 -14.20 2.37
CA HIS A 452 -13.90 -14.48 0.94
C HIS A 452 -14.19 -15.96 0.70
N SER A 453 -15.24 -16.24 -0.09
CA SER A 453 -15.55 -17.57 -0.59
C SER A 453 -15.02 -17.71 -2.02
N ASN A 454 -14.20 -18.74 -2.26
CA ASN A 454 -13.59 -19.04 -3.57
C ASN A 454 -14.61 -19.38 -4.68
N THR A 455 -15.91 -19.26 -4.39
CA THR A 455 -17.03 -19.76 -5.21
C THR A 455 -17.75 -18.67 -6.02
N LEU A 456 -17.19 -17.46 -6.15
CA LEU A 456 -17.90 -16.33 -6.79
C LEU A 456 -17.13 -15.75 -7.99
N SER A 457 -17.46 -16.26 -9.18
CA SER A 457 -17.24 -15.57 -10.47
C SER A 457 -18.50 -14.86 -10.98
N ASP A 458 -19.62 -14.90 -10.26
CA ASP A 458 -20.90 -14.39 -10.74
C ASP A 458 -21.26 -13.06 -10.08
N THR A 459 -21.69 -12.11 -10.91
CA THR A 459 -22.23 -10.76 -10.62
C THR A 459 -23.54 -10.80 -9.80
N SER A 460 -23.55 -11.60 -8.75
CA SER A 460 -24.72 -11.88 -7.93
C SER A 460 -25.10 -10.70 -7.04
N ASN A 461 -26.39 -10.68 -6.67
CA ASN A 461 -27.01 -9.70 -5.78
C ASN A 461 -26.17 -9.47 -4.51
N THR A 462 -25.87 -8.20 -4.18
CA THR A 462 -25.08 -7.77 -3.01
C THR A 462 -25.52 -8.43 -1.70
N GLU A 463 -26.82 -8.71 -1.54
CA GLU A 463 -27.37 -9.36 -0.35
C GLU A 463 -26.92 -10.84 -0.21
N SER A 464 -26.84 -11.57 -1.32
CA SER A 464 -26.39 -12.97 -1.32
C SER A 464 -24.92 -13.08 -0.94
N MET A 465 -24.10 -12.15 -1.45
CA MET A 465 -22.69 -12.04 -1.09
C MET A 465 -22.52 -11.79 0.41
N ILE A 466 -23.28 -10.84 0.97
CA ILE A 466 -23.24 -10.52 2.41
C ILE A 466 -23.63 -11.73 3.26
N LYS A 467 -24.70 -12.46 2.89
CA LYS A 467 -25.12 -13.66 3.61
C LYS A 467 -24.05 -14.75 3.61
N SER A 468 -23.43 -15.01 2.45
CA SER A 468 -22.33 -15.98 2.34
C SER A 468 -21.13 -15.59 3.22
N ARG A 469 -20.78 -14.30 3.28
CA ARG A 469 -19.70 -13.79 4.13
C ARG A 469 -20.02 -13.92 5.62
N LEU A 470 -21.27 -13.64 6.01
CA LEU A 470 -21.75 -13.84 7.39
C LEU A 470 -21.71 -15.32 7.79
N GLU A 471 -22.17 -16.21 6.92
CA GLU A 471 -22.11 -17.67 7.14
C GLU A 471 -20.66 -18.12 7.34
N LYS A 472 -19.73 -17.65 6.51
CA LYS A 472 -18.31 -17.98 6.65
C LYS A 472 -17.72 -17.43 7.95
N MET A 473 -18.04 -16.20 8.34
CA MET A 473 -17.59 -15.64 9.61
C MET A 473 -18.12 -16.45 10.79
N CYS A 474 -19.43 -16.76 10.81
CA CYS A 474 -20.04 -17.55 11.87
C CYS A 474 -19.41 -18.95 11.95
N SER A 475 -19.14 -19.60 10.82
CA SER A 475 -18.43 -20.88 10.76
C SER A 475 -17.03 -20.78 11.38
N LEU A 476 -16.25 -19.74 11.04
CA LEU A 476 -14.92 -19.54 11.63
C LEU A 476 -14.98 -19.27 13.14
N LEU A 477 -15.95 -18.48 13.62
CA LEU A 477 -16.14 -18.26 15.05
C LEU A 477 -16.51 -19.55 15.79
N THR A 478 -17.36 -20.40 15.21
CA THR A 478 -17.69 -21.72 15.75
C THR A 478 -16.46 -22.63 15.80
N SER A 479 -15.65 -22.68 14.73
CA SER A 479 -14.39 -23.45 14.72
C SER A 479 -13.43 -22.93 15.78
N LEU A 480 -13.29 -21.61 15.96
CA LEU A 480 -12.44 -21.01 16.99
C LEU A 480 -12.88 -21.43 18.40
N TYR A 481 -14.19 -21.44 18.66
CA TYR A 481 -14.75 -21.92 19.92
C TYR A 481 -14.45 -23.40 20.18
N GLU A 482 -14.70 -24.28 19.20
CA GLU A 482 -14.49 -25.72 19.37
C GLU A 482 -13.00 -26.08 19.50
N ILE A 483 -12.09 -25.39 18.78
CA ILE A 483 -10.64 -25.54 18.94
C ILE A 483 -10.22 -25.17 20.37
N GLY A 484 -10.76 -24.07 20.89
CA GLY A 484 -10.53 -23.62 22.26
C GLY A 484 -11.04 -24.61 23.29
N LYS A 485 -12.27 -25.11 23.12
CA LYS A 485 -12.89 -26.10 24.02
C LYS A 485 -12.08 -27.39 24.09
N GLY A 486 -11.46 -27.81 22.98
CA GLY A 486 -10.57 -28.96 22.91
C GLY A 486 -9.16 -28.73 23.47
N ASN A 487 -8.83 -27.52 23.94
CA ASN A 487 -7.47 -27.11 24.33
C ASN A 487 -6.41 -27.41 23.25
N LYS A 488 -6.79 -27.31 21.97
CA LYS A 488 -5.92 -27.69 20.83
C LYS A 488 -4.94 -26.58 20.40
N PHE A 489 -4.90 -25.45 21.12
CA PHE A 489 -4.02 -24.32 20.81
C PHE A 489 -2.53 -24.54 21.19
N GLY A 490 -2.17 -25.67 21.81
CA GLY A 490 -0.77 -25.93 22.20
C GLY A 490 -0.23 -25.00 23.31
N ILE A 491 -1.13 -24.38 24.09
CA ILE A 491 -0.81 -23.41 25.14
C ILE A 491 -0.38 -24.11 26.44
N GLU A 492 0.59 -23.55 27.16
CA GLU A 492 1.05 -24.04 28.45
C GLU A 492 -0.06 -24.00 29.53
N LYS A 493 -0.07 -24.99 30.44
CA LYS A 493 -1.15 -25.21 31.43
C LYS A 493 -1.59 -23.98 32.25
N LYS A 494 -0.70 -23.02 32.50
CA LYS A 494 -1.00 -21.84 33.34
C LYS A 494 -1.86 -20.79 32.63
N GLU A 495 -1.78 -20.68 31.31
CA GLU A 495 -2.58 -19.72 30.53
C GLU A 495 -3.97 -20.27 30.17
N ILE A 496 -4.15 -21.59 30.30
CA ILE A 496 -5.41 -22.30 30.02
C ILE A 496 -6.55 -21.83 30.93
N GLU A 497 -6.29 -21.50 32.20
CA GLU A 497 -7.36 -21.09 33.12
C GLU A 497 -8.04 -19.78 32.70
N SER A 498 -7.26 -18.79 32.27
CA SER A 498 -7.79 -17.51 31.77
C SER A 498 -8.47 -17.65 30.41
N LEU A 499 -7.96 -18.53 29.55
CA LEU A 499 -8.58 -18.83 28.26
C LEU A 499 -9.91 -19.59 28.43
N SER A 500 -10.00 -20.46 29.44
CA SER A 500 -11.18 -21.30 29.70
C SER A 500 -12.44 -20.50 30.06
N SER A 501 -12.29 -19.32 30.68
CA SER A 501 -13.43 -18.45 30.99
C SER A 501 -13.93 -17.74 29.74
N GLY A 502 -13.01 -17.21 28.91
CA GLY A 502 -13.33 -16.58 27.62
C GLY A 502 -13.99 -17.57 26.64
N ILE A 503 -13.45 -18.78 26.51
CA ILE A 503 -14.03 -19.84 25.65
C ILE A 503 -15.43 -20.23 26.15
N ARG A 504 -15.64 -20.38 27.47
CA ARG A 504 -16.97 -20.65 28.03
C ARG A 504 -17.96 -19.54 27.71
N ALA A 505 -17.54 -18.28 27.69
CA ALA A 505 -18.43 -17.18 27.29
C ALA A 505 -18.78 -17.22 25.79
N CYS A 506 -17.91 -17.77 24.93
CA CYS A 506 -18.17 -17.92 23.49
C CYS A 506 -19.27 -18.95 23.18
N SER A 507 -19.59 -19.88 24.08
CA SER A 507 -20.65 -20.89 23.84
C SER A 507 -22.05 -20.28 23.72
N ASN A 508 -22.22 -19.03 24.16
CA ASN A 508 -23.49 -18.31 24.07
C ASN A 508 -23.68 -17.61 22.72
N PHE A 509 -22.73 -17.73 21.80
CA PHE A 509 -22.82 -17.11 20.49
C PHE A 509 -23.84 -17.84 19.61
N ASN A 510 -24.87 -17.11 19.17
CA ASN A 510 -25.85 -17.59 18.21
C ASN A 510 -25.59 -16.90 16.85
N GLY A 511 -25.05 -17.65 15.89
CA GLY A 511 -24.75 -17.14 14.55
C GLY A 511 -25.99 -16.69 13.78
N LEU A 512 -27.16 -17.29 14.04
CA LEU A 512 -28.42 -16.89 13.41
C LEU A 512 -28.88 -15.52 13.91
N ASP A 513 -28.82 -15.30 15.24
CA ASP A 513 -29.17 -14.01 15.85
C ASP A 513 -28.21 -12.91 15.38
N PHE A 514 -26.91 -13.20 15.32
CA PHE A 514 -25.91 -12.27 14.80
C PHE A 514 -26.21 -11.89 13.34
N THR A 515 -26.46 -12.90 12.49
CA THR A 515 -26.75 -12.70 11.06
C THR A 515 -28.02 -11.87 10.85
N SER A 516 -29.09 -12.16 11.60
CA SER A 516 -30.34 -11.38 11.53
C SER A 516 -30.12 -9.93 11.99
N THR A 517 -29.41 -9.73 13.09
CA THR A 517 -29.09 -8.39 13.63
C THR A 517 -28.25 -7.58 12.64
N TYR A 518 -27.28 -8.22 11.99
CA TYR A 518 -26.45 -7.58 10.98
C TYR A 518 -27.26 -7.15 9.75
N LEU A 519 -28.13 -8.01 9.23
CA LEU A 519 -28.94 -7.70 8.06
C LEU A 519 -29.88 -6.53 8.35
N GLU A 520 -30.51 -6.51 9.54
CA GLU A 520 -31.31 -5.37 9.99
C GLU A 520 -30.48 -4.07 10.03
N TRP A 521 -29.29 -4.10 10.63
CA TRP A 521 -28.38 -2.94 10.68
C TRP A 521 -27.98 -2.47 9.28
N HIS A 522 -27.70 -3.39 8.37
CA HIS A 522 -27.29 -3.08 7.00
C HIS A 522 -28.43 -2.47 6.19
N ASP A 523 -29.64 -2.99 6.30
CA ASP A 523 -30.82 -2.44 5.62
C ASP A 523 -31.16 -1.04 6.15
N MET A 524 -31.04 -0.83 7.47
CA MET A 524 -31.17 0.49 8.08
C MET A 524 -30.11 1.46 7.58
N SER A 525 -28.85 1.04 7.50
CA SER A 525 -27.74 1.87 6.99
C SER A 525 -27.95 2.24 5.52
N LYS A 526 -28.45 1.31 4.69
CA LYS A 526 -28.82 1.56 3.30
C LYS A 526 -29.95 2.56 3.18
N GLU A 527 -31.01 2.42 3.98
CA GLU A 527 -32.12 3.37 3.98
C GLU A 527 -31.64 4.76 4.45
N GLN A 528 -30.78 4.83 5.47
CA GLN A 528 -30.21 6.09 5.97
C GLN A 528 -29.38 6.78 4.87
N ASN A 529 -28.54 6.03 4.17
CA ASN A 529 -27.77 6.53 3.03
C ASN A 529 -28.69 6.97 1.86
N SER A 530 -29.76 6.24 1.59
CA SER A 530 -30.76 6.61 0.57
C SER A 530 -31.45 7.94 0.93
N ILE A 531 -31.75 8.18 2.21
CA ILE A 531 -32.30 9.46 2.69
C ILE A 531 -31.27 10.59 2.57
N LEU A 532 -30.01 10.31 2.88
CA LEU A 532 -28.91 11.28 2.79
C LEU A 532 -28.58 11.68 1.35
N LEU A 533 -28.55 10.70 0.43
CA LEU A 533 -28.24 10.88 -1.00
C LEU A 533 -29.46 11.21 -1.86
N GLY A 534 -30.66 11.04 -1.32
CA GLY A 534 -31.92 11.23 -2.03
C GLY A 534 -32.01 12.63 -2.66
N SER A 535 -32.54 12.70 -3.88
CA SER A 535 -32.73 13.92 -4.66
C SER A 535 -33.84 14.84 -4.14
N THR A 536 -34.36 14.58 -2.95
CA THR A 536 -35.36 15.44 -2.31
C THR A 536 -34.76 16.82 -2.06
N GLN A 537 -35.56 17.87 -2.31
CA GLN A 537 -35.10 19.28 -2.34
C GLN A 537 -34.38 19.75 -1.05
N GLN A 538 -34.57 19.05 0.07
CA GLN A 538 -33.92 19.27 1.36
C GLN A 538 -32.90 18.17 1.67
N SER A 539 -31.75 18.19 0.99
CA SER A 539 -30.59 17.40 1.43
C SER A 539 -30.19 17.81 2.85
N ILE A 540 -29.76 16.85 3.67
CA ILE A 540 -29.30 17.13 5.06
C ILE A 540 -28.18 18.17 5.11
N SER A 541 -27.33 18.24 4.08
CA SER A 541 -26.33 19.32 3.94
C SER A 541 -26.98 20.71 3.96
N LYS A 542 -28.04 20.92 3.17
CA LYS A 542 -28.81 22.17 3.16
C LYS A 542 -29.47 22.42 4.50
N LEU A 543 -30.02 21.39 5.15
CA LEU A 543 -30.63 21.55 6.48
C LEU A 543 -29.58 22.00 7.51
N SER A 544 -28.39 21.40 7.49
CA SER A 544 -27.27 21.79 8.34
C SER A 544 -26.83 23.23 8.08
N ASP A 545 -26.76 23.66 6.81
CA ASP A 545 -26.48 25.05 6.46
C ASP A 545 -27.57 26.01 6.94
N THR A 546 -28.85 25.66 6.76
CA THR A 546 -29.98 26.47 7.27
C THR A 546 -29.93 26.64 8.78
N ILE A 547 -29.67 25.56 9.53
CA ILE A 547 -29.53 25.61 10.99
C ILE A 547 -28.37 26.53 11.37
N ARG A 548 -27.20 26.33 10.74
CA ARG A 548 -26.01 27.14 10.99
C ARG A 548 -26.24 28.62 10.70
N GLU A 549 -26.87 28.96 9.57
CA GLU A 549 -27.19 30.35 9.20
C GLU A 549 -28.14 30.99 10.22
N ALA A 550 -29.18 30.26 10.66
CA ALA A 550 -30.11 30.75 11.66
C ALA A 550 -29.45 30.90 13.05
N GLU A 551 -28.56 30.00 13.45
CA GLU A 551 -27.77 30.12 14.70
C GLU A 551 -26.87 31.35 14.69
N ILE A 552 -26.21 31.60 13.56
CA ILE A 552 -25.42 32.80 13.33
C ILE A 552 -26.29 34.05 13.46
N GLU A 553 -27.47 34.06 12.83
CA GLU A 553 -28.39 35.20 12.89
C GLU A 553 -28.91 35.46 14.31
N VAL A 554 -29.28 34.41 15.06
CA VAL A 554 -29.66 34.53 16.48
C VAL A 554 -28.53 35.13 17.31
N SER A 555 -27.29 34.68 17.08
CA SER A 555 -26.10 35.17 17.79
C SER A 555 -25.84 36.65 17.49
N ILE A 556 -25.99 37.06 16.23
CA ILE A 556 -25.89 38.47 15.80
C ILE A 556 -27.00 39.31 16.44
N ALA A 557 -28.24 38.83 16.42
CA ALA A 557 -29.39 39.54 16.96
C ALA A 557 -29.30 39.78 18.48
N MET A 558 -28.56 38.92 19.19
CA MET A 558 -28.31 39.04 20.63
C MET A 558 -27.10 39.91 20.97
N ALA A 559 -26.20 40.15 20.02
CA ALA A 559 -24.99 40.92 20.25
C ALA A 559 -25.28 42.42 20.42
N SER A 560 -24.44 43.11 21.20
CA SER A 560 -24.52 44.57 21.31
C SER A 560 -24.00 45.25 20.05
N SER A 561 -24.41 46.50 19.78
CA SER A 561 -23.89 47.27 18.63
C SER A 561 -22.35 47.39 18.62
N GLN A 562 -21.71 47.43 19.79
CA GLN A 562 -20.25 47.45 19.91
C GLN A 562 -19.66 46.09 19.54
N ALA A 563 -20.23 44.99 20.03
CA ALA A 563 -19.80 43.64 19.65
C ALA A 563 -19.97 43.39 18.15
N LEU A 564 -21.07 43.82 17.55
CA LEU A 564 -21.28 43.75 16.10
C LEU A 564 -20.24 44.55 15.31
N SER A 565 -19.82 45.71 15.81
CA SER A 565 -18.75 46.49 15.20
C SER A 565 -17.40 45.76 15.26
N ILE A 566 -17.11 45.05 16.36
CA ILE A 566 -15.91 44.20 16.49
C ILE A 566 -15.99 43.00 15.53
N VAL A 567 -17.17 42.37 15.39
CA VAL A 567 -17.37 41.27 14.43
C VAL A 567 -17.13 41.75 13.01
N LEU A 568 -17.64 42.93 12.64
CA LEU A 568 -17.41 43.52 11.32
C LEU A 568 -15.91 43.77 11.06
N GLN A 569 -15.19 44.34 12.03
CA GLN A 569 -13.74 44.50 11.94
C GLN A 569 -13.00 43.16 11.80
N ARG A 570 -13.49 42.10 12.45
CA ARG A 570 -12.91 40.76 12.33
C ARG A 570 -13.18 40.15 10.95
N ILE A 571 -14.36 40.36 10.37
CA ILE A 571 -14.66 39.98 8.99
C ILE A 571 -13.72 40.71 8.03
N ASP A 572 -13.54 42.03 8.20
CA ASP A 572 -12.57 42.82 7.42
C ASP A 572 -11.13 42.27 7.53
N MET A 573 -10.75 41.77 8.70
CA MET A 573 -9.45 41.13 8.90
C MET A 573 -9.36 39.78 8.18
N LEU A 574 -10.40 38.95 8.24
CA LEU A 574 -10.43 37.64 7.57
C LEU A 574 -10.43 37.80 6.04
N GLU A 575 -11.20 38.75 5.50
CA GLU A 575 -11.21 39.04 4.05
C GLU A 575 -9.84 39.53 3.57
N ARG A 576 -9.18 40.41 4.34
CA ARG A 576 -7.81 40.86 4.05
C ARG A 576 -6.78 39.75 4.18
N ASP A 577 -6.89 38.88 5.19
CA ASP A 577 -6.01 37.71 5.37
C ASP A 577 -6.14 36.75 4.18
N ARG A 578 -7.38 36.44 3.79
CA ARG A 578 -7.69 35.63 2.61
C ARG A 578 -7.10 36.23 1.33
N GLN A 579 -7.29 37.54 1.11
CA GLN A 579 -6.76 38.25 -0.06
C GLN A 579 -5.23 38.19 -0.10
N LYS A 580 -4.55 38.49 1.00
CA LYS A 580 -3.08 38.41 1.09
C LYS A 580 -2.54 37.00 0.84
N LYS A 581 -3.19 35.99 1.41
CA LYS A 581 -2.82 34.58 1.18
C LYS A 581 -3.06 34.16 -0.27
N PHE A 582 -4.08 34.70 -0.92
CA PHE A 582 -4.33 34.49 -2.34
C PHE A 582 -3.24 35.15 -3.21
N GLU A 583 -2.83 36.39 -2.90
CA GLU A 583 -1.73 37.07 -3.60
C GLU A 583 -0.42 36.27 -3.49
N ILE A 584 -0.06 35.83 -2.27
CA ILE A 584 1.11 34.96 -2.05
C ILE A 584 0.98 33.65 -2.84
N LEU A 585 -0.20 33.02 -2.82
CA LEU A 585 -0.44 31.79 -3.57
C LEU A 585 -0.27 32.03 -5.08
N GLN A 586 -0.81 33.12 -5.61
CA GLN A 586 -0.72 33.47 -7.02
C GLN A 586 0.74 33.68 -7.44
N ASP A 587 1.49 34.47 -6.69
CA ASP A 587 2.91 34.73 -6.96
C ASP A 587 3.73 33.42 -6.93
N MET A 588 3.56 32.60 -5.88
CA MET A 588 4.29 31.35 -5.71
C MET A 588 3.96 30.32 -6.79
N VAL A 589 2.68 30.17 -7.13
CA VAL A 589 2.25 29.24 -8.18
C VAL A 589 2.71 29.71 -9.55
N GLN A 590 2.62 31.01 -9.84
CA GLN A 590 3.06 31.57 -11.12
C GLN A 590 4.58 31.43 -11.28
N GLU A 591 5.36 31.72 -10.23
CA GLU A 591 6.81 31.52 -10.24
C GLU A 591 7.15 30.04 -10.44
N CYS A 592 6.52 29.13 -9.68
CA CYS A 592 6.76 27.70 -9.81
C CYS A 592 6.41 27.18 -11.21
N CYS A 593 5.25 27.56 -11.76
CA CYS A 593 4.82 27.11 -13.09
C CYS A 593 5.74 27.63 -14.19
N LEU A 594 6.16 28.89 -14.12
CA LEU A 594 7.08 29.45 -15.10
C LEU A 594 8.47 28.81 -15.00
N ARG A 595 9.00 28.69 -13.77
CA ARG A 595 10.35 28.17 -13.52
C ARG A 595 10.49 26.68 -13.82
N GLU A 596 9.47 25.90 -13.49
CA GLU A 596 9.55 24.44 -13.49
C GLU A 596 8.83 23.80 -14.68
N MET A 597 7.85 24.48 -15.28
CA MET A 597 7.01 23.92 -16.35
C MET A 597 6.97 24.80 -17.60
N ASP A 598 7.60 25.99 -17.59
CA ASP A 598 7.51 27.01 -18.64
C ASP A 598 6.04 27.39 -18.96
N LEU A 599 5.20 27.43 -17.91
CA LEU A 599 3.77 27.73 -18.03
C LEU A 599 3.42 29.04 -17.32
N VAL A 600 2.68 29.89 -18.03
CA VAL A 600 2.05 31.08 -17.43
C VAL A 600 0.66 30.72 -16.93
N LEU A 601 0.55 30.55 -15.61
CA LEU A 601 -0.71 30.25 -14.93
C LEU A 601 -1.27 31.49 -14.23
N ASP A 602 -2.52 31.82 -14.50
CA ASP A 602 -3.25 32.93 -13.89
C ASP A 602 -4.35 32.39 -12.99
N LEU A 603 -4.12 32.48 -11.68
CA LEU A 603 -5.08 32.04 -10.68
C LEU A 603 -6.22 33.04 -10.55
N ARG A 604 -7.44 32.53 -10.53
CA ARG A 604 -8.63 33.29 -10.14
C ARG A 604 -9.03 32.95 -8.72
N MET A 605 -9.21 33.99 -7.91
CA MET A 605 -9.75 33.84 -6.57
C MET A 605 -11.22 33.39 -6.68
N PRO A 606 -11.62 32.26 -6.05
CA PRO A 606 -13.02 31.86 -5.95
C PRO A 606 -13.89 32.97 -5.33
N ALA A 607 -15.19 32.99 -5.60
CA ALA A 607 -16.09 33.88 -4.86
C ALA A 607 -16.18 33.43 -3.40
N ILE A 608 -16.46 34.35 -2.48
CA ILE A 608 -16.56 34.05 -1.03
C ILE A 608 -17.62 32.96 -0.77
N SER A 609 -18.74 33.01 -1.50
CA SER A 609 -19.84 32.06 -1.40
C SER A 609 -19.60 30.71 -2.08
N THR A 610 -18.51 30.55 -2.84
CA THR A 610 -18.25 29.31 -3.58
C THR A 610 -17.75 28.23 -2.63
N ILE A 611 -18.59 27.24 -2.31
CA ILE A 611 -18.15 26.06 -1.57
C ILE A 611 -17.12 25.31 -2.42
N LEU A 612 -15.90 25.17 -1.90
CA LEU A 612 -14.82 24.48 -2.58
C LEU A 612 -14.99 22.97 -2.40
N HIS A 613 -15.73 22.35 -3.32
CA HIS A 613 -15.77 20.90 -3.40
C HIS A 613 -14.53 20.39 -4.14
N LEU A 614 -14.01 19.24 -3.69
CA LEU A 614 -13.24 18.41 -4.60
C LEU A 614 -14.17 18.07 -5.78
N PRO A 615 -13.75 18.32 -7.03
CA PRO A 615 -14.57 17.96 -8.17
C PRO A 615 -14.93 16.49 -8.04
N ASP A 616 -16.19 16.15 -8.29
CA ASP A 616 -16.67 14.78 -8.20
C ASP A 616 -15.86 13.93 -9.21
N ILE A 617 -14.89 13.18 -8.71
CA ILE A 617 -13.92 12.46 -9.51
C ILE A 617 -14.59 11.16 -9.98
N LYS A 618 -15.63 11.27 -10.81
CA LYS A 618 -16.23 10.11 -11.47
C LYS A 618 -15.30 9.50 -12.53
N SER A 619 -14.19 10.17 -12.84
CA SER A 619 -13.34 9.89 -14.00
C SER A 619 -11.89 10.39 -13.89
N VAL A 620 -11.28 10.44 -12.69
CA VAL A 620 -9.82 10.25 -12.69
C VAL A 620 -9.64 8.76 -12.84
N SER A 621 -9.72 8.36 -14.10
CA SER A 621 -8.88 7.33 -14.67
C SER A 621 -7.56 7.34 -13.92
N GLY A 622 -7.36 6.44 -12.95
CA GLY A 622 -6.07 6.30 -12.27
C GLY A 622 -4.98 6.12 -13.32
N LEU A 623 -3.70 6.28 -12.94
CA LEU A 623 -2.56 6.11 -13.85
C LEU A 623 -2.63 4.81 -14.69
N PHE A 624 -3.34 3.79 -14.20
CA PHE A 624 -3.59 2.51 -14.85
C PHE A 624 -4.90 2.40 -15.65
N ASN A 625 -5.85 3.32 -15.54
CA ASN A 625 -7.14 3.21 -16.24
C ASN A 625 -6.99 3.30 -17.77
N MET A 626 -6.03 4.09 -18.25
CA MET A 626 -5.69 4.12 -19.68
C MET A 626 -5.05 2.79 -20.11
N ALA A 627 -4.25 2.15 -19.26
CA ALA A 627 -3.69 0.82 -19.52
C ALA A 627 -4.76 -0.29 -19.45
N LEU A 628 -5.76 -0.17 -18.58
CA LEU A 628 -6.89 -1.07 -18.45
C LEU A 628 -7.88 -0.92 -19.62
N GLU A 629 -8.14 0.31 -20.09
CA GLU A 629 -8.90 0.58 -21.32
C GLU A 629 -8.19 0.03 -22.56
N ILE A 630 -6.86 0.22 -22.67
CA ILE A 630 -6.04 -0.37 -23.74
C ILE A 630 -6.04 -1.91 -23.68
N ALA A 631 -6.12 -2.49 -22.48
CA ALA A 631 -6.22 -3.93 -22.26
C ALA A 631 -7.65 -4.49 -22.37
N GLY A 632 -8.66 -3.65 -22.64
CA GLY A 632 -10.05 -4.06 -22.86
C GLY A 632 -10.87 -4.34 -21.60
N TYR A 633 -10.43 -3.89 -20.42
CA TYR A 633 -11.18 -4.00 -19.18
C TYR A 633 -12.06 -2.76 -18.97
N GLU A 634 -13.38 -2.91 -19.13
CA GLU A 634 -14.36 -1.89 -18.72
C GLU A 634 -14.49 -1.89 -17.19
N VAL A 635 -13.85 -0.92 -16.53
CA VAL A 635 -14.11 -0.67 -15.11
C VAL A 635 -15.35 0.21 -15.01
N SER A 636 -16.53 -0.40 -14.91
CA SER A 636 -17.74 0.33 -14.53
C SER A 636 -17.66 0.67 -13.05
N LEU A 637 -17.36 1.93 -12.73
CA LEU A 637 -17.43 2.45 -11.36
C LEU A 637 -18.89 2.79 -11.05
N TYR A 638 -19.55 1.95 -10.26
CA TYR A 638 -20.75 2.31 -9.51
C TYR A 638 -20.39 2.60 -8.06
#